data_AF-A0A1G3ASG8-F1
#
_entry.id   AF-A0A1G3ASG8-F1
#
_cell.length_a   1.000
_cell.length_b   1.000
_cell.length_c   1.000
_cell.angle_alpha   90.00
_cell.angle_beta   90.00
_cell.angle_gamma   90.00
#
_symmetry.space_group_name_H-M   'P 1'
#
loop_
_entity.id
_entity.type
_entity.pdbx_description
1 polymer ?
#
loop_
_entity_poly.entity_id
_entity_poly.type
_entity_poly.pdbx_seq_one_letter_code
_entity_poly.pdbx_strand_id
1 'polypeptide(L)'
;MSGAVVLLLVVVGANVARAQPARETASSEFRSGYGAAQAADGIADGSGNYWQTLQRQDKGAWWQQDLGRVLNVQGVKIVWARYEDKVHCPPASAVIETSLTGEEGSWKVVRNIAPEEIPRDEQPYDADRQWLYAFPEPTEARYLRLSFPDGEQPEAKYPGFICLGEVEVLAPGMQPRIVTIEGSFGRAEVNVTFPAVVRLYLRGPGGMNVHSLLAQSGPYPWVRGSCTYVVGQDGRRYESRLTRPENVELSEEGGRTVVRIRGVRLSAGRDEPPVATEDWTLSAPGDGSQLVWKIVRRWERDFASVMSGSPALFFAFHVPQSSDATTSHSVTSTIWYDPLRIAARPSVTYAACNWDWCCRPRALSKNHVQTVKDRDTWAIYKLWTDWHAPADLRLEVEGGHLYRRGGYSFVSEAGAVTDPDAVRTCRAGQQDEITLKISAADKRTTGYQLAVDLPDKDMETSLTDFYGSLFNGGTINDQKGFDYGNESDGFYYSGASWAQALALAAGMPAGGQVSSHPYHAAQAFREHLAHIFSLVDDQGRDHFGYNHSGQWVECQLLTILATRTYLLHSGDLAFVRQNLSTLERMLEYFIQRRNAQGLFSLDSPGAHWYYDDVGTSGVNTYYNAFFYKAAGDLAEMEAAAERVEKAGEYRELARSLHAAFNALLWKEDAPGGPRYLDWIDVAGTEVAYFCDLCQWPAVAVGLASPEQARKIVATADRRIAELEIQYGYHGGASLSALWPVPQKPPESWQNYANGGHGLSPTYWEILARIRAGDAEGAHRRLKRFAERAARTSWVGNWFTMQGQPQAAEAYLADMVVVPAALIYGILGVTPSWDRLEVTPCLPAGWPRAEADILYKGRRHRVRIEGAEAQIEPLEQVIDLPLAWLMDANLQQTGPGNAATVSNIDFGDGGSLELTPTPDNRDALGIWKLDEDDGTVLDAGPYRKHGTVLGEGVSRGQPARAATSKSYRFDGRGRVAIQSDGGVAVGPYTPHNDSLTFSPWESFTLQCWFKTEAADTQVLVANASEYCLLVSGGKLAAWIMQDGGQTGEARGSRLVADGHWHHVAAVCDRAAQQLSLYLDGKLDTPDGTPAAENPADISTIAASKWPASLTLAGLGSRHPLLGWLDEVSIFSGALEASKLSFRQDYPWSYGDPTVNYTATGTYQSPTCDWTVPAKLVDLTVAAELNGGQSTATVETSADGFGAVRSHVEIAVRDGVNRYPLDALQGVSREIRVRFDLVRGNRADQTPVVDGFRITGEPAKETPGK
;
A
#
# COMPACT_ATOMS: atom_id res chain seq x y z
N MET A 1 37.82 -45.45 -26.98
CA MET A 1 37.54 -46.44 -25.93
C MET A 1 38.19 -45.98 -24.64
N SER A 2 37.43 -45.29 -23.79
CA SER A 2 37.66 -45.14 -22.35
C SER A 2 36.30 -44.73 -21.80
N GLY A 3 35.59 -45.65 -21.14
CA GLY A 3 34.23 -45.42 -20.67
C GLY A 3 34.22 -44.44 -19.50
N ALA A 4 33.45 -43.35 -19.64
CA ALA A 4 33.06 -42.51 -18.53
C ALA A 4 31.70 -43.00 -18.04
N VAL A 5 31.70 -43.64 -16.87
CA VAL A 5 30.52 -44.02 -16.10
C VAL A 5 29.81 -42.73 -15.68
N VAL A 6 28.60 -42.50 -16.21
CA VAL A 6 27.71 -41.44 -15.72
C VAL A 6 27.19 -41.89 -14.36
N LEU A 7 27.68 -41.25 -13.31
CA LEU A 7 27.26 -41.46 -11.93
C LEU A 7 25.86 -40.83 -11.77
N LEU A 8 24.82 -41.67 -11.66
CA LEU A 8 23.48 -41.25 -11.26
C LEU A 8 23.55 -40.87 -9.77
N LEU A 9 23.83 -39.60 -9.47
CA LEU A 9 23.87 -39.09 -8.10
C LEU A 9 22.43 -38.91 -7.61
N VAL A 10 21.90 -39.95 -6.95
CA VAL A 10 20.74 -39.84 -6.07
C VAL A 10 21.21 -39.04 -4.84
N VAL A 11 21.06 -37.73 -4.89
CA VAL A 11 21.28 -36.88 -3.72
C VAL A 11 20.11 -37.13 -2.76
N VAL A 12 20.38 -37.85 -1.67
CA VAL A 12 19.48 -37.93 -0.52
C VAL A 12 19.60 -36.60 0.22
N GLY A 13 18.84 -35.61 -0.24
CA GLY A 13 18.70 -34.35 0.46
C GLY A 13 17.80 -34.53 1.68
N ALA A 14 18.32 -34.25 2.87
CA ALA A 14 17.48 -33.96 4.02
C ALA A 14 16.71 -32.65 3.72
N ASN A 15 15.42 -32.64 4.05
CA ASN A 15 14.44 -31.56 3.84
C ASN A 15 13.82 -31.53 2.44
N VAL A 16 12.74 -32.32 2.28
CA VAL A 16 11.94 -32.41 1.06
C VAL A 16 10.45 -32.26 1.38
N ALA A 17 9.79 -31.34 0.65
CA ALA A 17 8.35 -31.19 0.41
C ALA A 17 7.36 -32.06 1.22
N ARG A 18 6.70 -31.46 2.23
CA ARG A 18 5.45 -31.98 2.80
C ARG A 18 4.35 -32.04 1.74
N ALA A 19 3.86 -33.22 1.35
CA ALA A 19 2.49 -33.34 0.90
C ALA A 19 1.56 -33.09 2.12
N GLN A 20 0.45 -32.35 1.98
CA GLN A 20 -0.57 -32.37 3.06
C GLN A 20 -1.24 -33.75 3.13
N PRO A 21 -1.68 -34.18 4.32
CA PRO A 21 -1.00 -35.28 4.98
C PRO A 21 -1.82 -36.57 4.93
N ALA A 22 -1.19 -37.66 5.34
CA ALA A 22 -1.89 -38.77 5.95
C ALA A 22 -2.91 -38.25 6.98
N ARG A 23 -4.02 -38.94 7.27
CA ARG A 23 -4.89 -38.47 8.36
C ARG A 23 -4.21 -38.82 9.68
N GLU A 24 -3.60 -37.84 10.34
CA GLU A 24 -3.06 -38.04 11.70
C GLU A 24 -4.17 -37.92 12.74
N THR A 25 -4.11 -38.77 13.75
CA THR A 25 -5.00 -38.70 14.91
C THR A 25 -4.21 -39.10 16.15
N ALA A 26 -4.66 -38.65 17.30
CA ALA A 26 -4.07 -39.03 18.58
C ALA A 26 -5.18 -39.36 19.57
N SER A 27 -4.82 -40.07 20.63
CA SER A 27 -5.73 -40.42 21.72
C SER A 27 -6.18 -39.21 22.57
N SER A 28 -5.45 -38.10 22.52
CA SER A 28 -5.75 -36.87 23.26
C SER A 28 -5.17 -35.61 22.59
N GLU A 29 -5.77 -34.45 22.88
CA GLU A 29 -5.32 -33.11 22.46
C GLU A 29 -5.41 -32.12 23.63
N PHE A 30 -4.39 -31.28 23.82
CA PHE A 30 -4.34 -30.34 24.95
C PHE A 30 -5.33 -29.17 24.83
N ARG A 31 -5.44 -28.58 23.62
CA ARG A 31 -6.40 -27.51 23.24
C ARG A 31 -6.55 -27.47 21.72
N SER A 32 -7.57 -26.78 21.20
CA SER A 32 -7.75 -26.58 19.75
C SER A 32 -6.46 -26.06 19.10
N GLY A 33 -5.92 -26.77 18.12
CA GLY A 33 -4.65 -26.48 17.43
C GLY A 33 -3.41 -27.25 17.93
N TYR A 34 -3.50 -27.98 19.05
CA TYR A 34 -2.44 -28.84 19.62
C TYR A 34 -2.81 -30.32 19.46
N GLY A 35 -2.80 -30.79 18.22
CA GLY A 35 -3.20 -32.15 17.82
C GLY A 35 -2.12 -32.90 17.05
N ALA A 36 -2.42 -34.14 16.64
CA ALA A 36 -1.48 -35.07 16.01
C ALA A 36 -0.75 -34.51 14.77
N ALA A 37 -1.35 -33.56 14.06
CA ALA A 37 -0.76 -32.89 12.89
C ALA A 37 0.52 -32.09 13.21
N GLN A 38 0.71 -31.65 14.46
CA GLN A 38 1.93 -30.97 14.91
C GLN A 38 3.16 -31.90 14.81
N ALA A 39 2.97 -33.20 14.97
CA ALA A 39 4.02 -34.21 14.96
C ALA A 39 4.21 -34.96 13.64
N ALA A 40 3.59 -34.52 12.54
CA ALA A 40 3.84 -35.09 11.22
C ALA A 40 5.17 -34.54 10.61
N ASP A 41 5.55 -35.01 9.42
CA ASP A 41 6.75 -34.71 8.58
C ASP A 41 7.13 -33.21 8.34
N GLY A 42 7.30 -32.34 9.34
CA GLY A 42 7.74 -30.95 9.08
C GLY A 42 7.20 -29.81 9.93
N ILE A 43 7.40 -29.86 11.25
CA ILE A 43 7.82 -28.66 11.97
C ILE A 43 8.92 -29.09 12.94
N ALA A 44 10.16 -29.06 12.46
CA ALA A 44 11.30 -29.62 13.21
C ALA A 44 11.82 -28.68 14.31
N ASP A 45 11.71 -27.35 14.13
CA ASP A 45 12.67 -26.44 14.77
C ASP A 45 12.04 -25.18 15.41
N GLY A 46 10.91 -25.29 16.10
CA GLY A 46 10.33 -24.14 16.84
C GLY A 46 10.00 -24.46 18.29
N SER A 47 10.41 -23.60 19.22
CA SER A 47 9.94 -23.67 20.61
C SER A 47 8.41 -23.59 20.65
N GLY A 48 7.75 -24.70 20.99
CA GLY A 48 6.28 -24.79 21.08
C GLY A 48 5.55 -25.50 19.93
N ASN A 49 6.26 -26.04 18.93
CA ASN A 49 5.67 -26.87 17.86
C ASN A 49 5.86 -28.36 18.15
N TYR A 50 4.92 -28.94 18.88
CA TYR A 50 4.87 -30.36 19.20
C TYR A 50 3.42 -30.80 19.45
N TRP A 51 3.13 -32.09 19.23
CA TRP A 51 1.93 -32.72 19.78
C TRP A 51 2.12 -32.92 21.29
N GLN A 52 1.06 -32.73 22.07
CA GLN A 52 1.10 -32.88 23.51
C GLN A 52 -0.15 -33.61 24.04
N THR A 53 0.04 -34.47 25.04
CA THR A 53 -1.07 -35.11 25.76
C THR A 53 -1.74 -34.14 26.73
N LEU A 54 -3.03 -34.37 27.03
CA LEU A 54 -3.65 -33.73 28.20
C LEU A 54 -2.93 -34.18 29.48
N GLN A 55 -2.84 -33.27 30.45
CA GLN A 55 -2.16 -33.56 31.71
C GLN A 55 -2.75 -34.81 32.38
N ARG A 56 -1.89 -35.76 32.78
CA ARG A 56 -2.22 -37.05 33.39
C ARG A 56 -3.00 -38.03 32.50
N GLN A 57 -3.04 -37.77 31.19
CA GLN A 57 -3.53 -38.70 30.18
C GLN A 57 -2.40 -39.20 29.26
N ASP A 58 -1.16 -39.10 29.75
CA ASP A 58 0.06 -39.53 29.09
C ASP A 58 0.17 -41.06 29.00
N LYS A 59 -0.21 -41.77 30.06
CA LYS A 59 -0.10 -43.23 30.11
C LYS A 59 -1.12 -43.91 29.19
N GLY A 60 -0.62 -44.69 28.24
CA GLY A 60 -1.44 -45.36 27.22
C GLY A 60 -1.89 -44.43 26.09
N ALA A 61 -1.35 -43.20 26.04
CA ALA A 61 -1.59 -42.31 24.92
C ALA A 61 -0.97 -42.87 23.64
N TRP A 62 -1.49 -42.44 22.49
CA TRP A 62 -0.95 -42.80 21.20
C TRP A 62 -1.10 -41.68 20.18
N TRP A 63 -0.21 -41.70 19.20
CA TRP A 63 -0.24 -40.93 17.97
C TRP A 63 -0.30 -41.90 16.79
N GLN A 64 -1.09 -41.64 15.76
CA GLN A 64 -1.17 -42.50 14.58
C GLN A 64 -1.31 -41.73 13.27
N GLN A 65 -0.91 -42.37 12.18
CA GLN A 65 -0.87 -41.83 10.83
C GLN A 65 -1.41 -42.85 9.80
N ASP A 66 -2.39 -42.45 8.99
CA ASP A 66 -2.86 -43.20 7.81
C ASP A 66 -2.04 -42.85 6.56
N LEU A 67 -1.12 -43.71 6.18
CA LEU A 67 -0.24 -43.54 5.01
C LEU A 67 -1.03 -43.48 3.68
N GLY A 68 -2.32 -43.79 3.70
CA GLY A 68 -3.28 -43.67 2.59
C GLY A 68 -3.26 -44.83 1.60
N ARG A 69 -2.23 -45.69 1.67
CA ARG A 69 -2.12 -46.95 0.93
C ARG A 69 -1.18 -47.88 1.66
N VAL A 70 -1.20 -49.16 1.29
CA VAL A 70 -0.23 -50.12 1.79
C VAL A 70 1.15 -49.78 1.23
N LEU A 71 2.10 -49.59 2.13
CA LEU A 71 3.49 -49.24 1.85
C LEU A 71 4.40 -50.16 2.64
N ASN A 72 5.59 -50.42 2.10
CA ASN A 72 6.61 -51.12 2.82
C ASN A 72 7.39 -50.13 3.70
N VAL A 73 7.12 -50.13 5.01
CA VAL A 73 7.70 -49.22 6.00
C VAL A 73 8.94 -49.86 6.59
N GLN A 74 10.03 -49.11 6.61
CA GLN A 74 11.36 -49.55 7.01
C GLN A 74 11.78 -49.00 8.38
N GLY A 75 11.07 -48.01 8.91
CA GLY A 75 11.41 -47.38 10.17
C GLY A 75 10.67 -46.08 10.40
N VAL A 76 10.92 -45.47 11.54
CA VAL A 76 10.43 -44.15 11.92
C VAL A 76 11.58 -43.33 12.47
N LYS A 77 11.69 -42.07 12.07
CA LYS A 77 12.56 -41.09 12.72
C LYS A 77 11.70 -40.19 13.60
N ILE A 78 12.13 -39.97 14.83
CA ILE A 78 11.44 -39.08 15.77
C ILE A 78 12.34 -37.89 16.10
N VAL A 79 11.80 -36.70 16.02
CA VAL A 79 12.38 -35.49 16.60
C VAL A 79 11.62 -35.24 17.89
N TRP A 80 12.33 -35.22 19.01
CA TRP A 80 11.71 -35.00 20.32
C TRP A 80 11.40 -33.52 20.50
N ALA A 81 10.38 -33.21 21.31
CA ALA A 81 9.94 -31.83 21.49
C ALA A 81 11.05 -30.96 22.13
N ARG A 82 11.13 -29.71 21.68
CA ARG A 82 12.09 -28.70 22.16
C ARG A 82 11.35 -27.61 22.94
N TYR A 83 11.88 -27.26 24.10
CA TYR A 83 11.49 -26.07 24.85
C TYR A 83 12.77 -25.33 25.23
N GLU A 84 12.94 -24.11 24.73
CA GLU A 84 14.22 -23.39 24.74
C GLU A 84 15.32 -24.23 24.05
N ASP A 85 16.41 -24.58 24.73
CA ASP A 85 17.51 -25.39 24.17
C ASP A 85 17.58 -26.79 24.79
N LYS A 86 16.44 -27.33 25.25
CA LYS A 86 16.36 -28.62 25.92
C LYS A 86 15.27 -29.50 25.34
N VAL A 87 15.46 -30.81 25.47
CA VAL A 87 14.41 -31.80 25.21
C VAL A 87 13.31 -31.67 26.26
N HIS A 88 12.06 -31.66 25.82
CA HIS A 88 10.90 -31.35 26.64
C HIS A 88 9.91 -32.52 26.68
N CYS A 89 9.64 -33.04 27.89
CA CYS A 89 8.63 -34.08 28.18
C CYS A 89 8.65 -35.31 27.25
N PRO A 90 9.81 -35.97 27.02
CA PRO A 90 9.84 -37.25 26.33
C PRO A 90 9.17 -38.36 27.15
N PRO A 91 8.60 -39.40 26.52
CA PRO A 91 7.98 -40.53 27.23
C PRO A 91 9.03 -41.44 27.89
N ALA A 92 8.59 -42.25 28.85
CA ALA A 92 9.41 -43.33 29.44
C ALA A 92 9.74 -44.43 28.43
N SER A 93 8.78 -44.79 27.59
CA SER A 93 8.92 -45.81 26.56
C SER A 93 7.95 -45.53 25.42
N ALA A 94 8.24 -46.08 24.24
CA ALA A 94 7.35 -45.98 23.09
C ALA A 94 7.30 -47.30 22.32
N VAL A 95 6.17 -47.59 21.69
CA VAL A 95 5.92 -48.79 20.88
C VAL A 95 5.48 -48.36 19.50
N ILE A 96 6.13 -48.88 18.46
CA ILE A 96 5.74 -48.68 17.07
C ILE A 96 4.90 -49.85 16.60
N GLU A 97 3.69 -49.55 16.14
CA GLU A 97 2.71 -50.51 15.67
C GLU A 97 2.29 -50.18 14.24
N THR A 98 1.94 -51.21 13.47
CA THR A 98 1.43 -51.04 12.11
C THR A 98 0.12 -51.80 11.90
N SER A 99 -0.70 -51.32 10.97
CA SER A 99 -1.93 -51.99 10.55
C SER A 99 -2.20 -51.78 9.06
N LEU A 100 -2.95 -52.70 8.45
CA LEU A 100 -3.48 -52.55 7.10
C LEU A 100 -4.87 -51.89 7.07
N THR A 101 -5.64 -51.96 8.17
CA THR A 101 -7.05 -51.52 8.23
C THR A 101 -7.31 -50.41 9.24
N GLY A 102 -6.42 -50.20 10.21
CA GLY A 102 -6.55 -49.17 11.26
C GLY A 102 -7.52 -49.53 12.39
N GLU A 103 -8.19 -50.69 12.33
CA GLU A 103 -9.10 -51.18 13.37
C GLU A 103 -8.32 -51.61 14.62
N GLU A 104 -8.85 -51.41 15.83
CA GLU A 104 -8.10 -51.58 17.08
C GLU A 104 -7.53 -53.01 17.28
N GLY A 105 -8.16 -54.04 16.71
CA GLY A 105 -7.67 -55.42 16.75
C GLY A 105 -6.65 -55.80 15.65
N SER A 106 -6.34 -54.87 14.74
CA SER A 106 -5.50 -55.10 13.55
C SER A 106 -4.05 -54.64 13.69
N TRP A 107 -3.73 -53.95 14.79
CA TRP A 107 -2.41 -53.41 15.07
C TRP A 107 -1.43 -54.50 15.47
N LYS A 108 -0.25 -54.47 14.86
CA LYS A 108 0.87 -55.37 15.15
C LYS A 108 2.05 -54.54 15.63
N VAL A 109 2.59 -54.90 16.79
CA VAL A 109 3.84 -54.32 17.29
C VAL A 109 4.97 -54.71 16.35
N VAL A 110 5.68 -53.71 15.82
CA VAL A 110 6.82 -53.88 14.92
C VAL A 110 8.14 -53.58 15.64
N ARG A 111 8.14 -52.62 16.57
CA ARG A 111 9.32 -52.29 17.38
C ARG A 111 8.93 -51.72 18.73
N ASN A 112 9.64 -52.12 19.78
CA ASN A 112 9.62 -51.43 21.08
C ASN A 112 10.85 -50.52 21.16
N ILE A 113 10.67 -49.30 21.67
CA ILE A 113 11.74 -48.32 21.92
C ILE A 113 11.98 -48.30 23.43
N ALA A 114 13.17 -48.74 23.84
CA ALA A 114 13.53 -48.83 25.26
C ALA A 114 13.82 -47.43 25.87
N PRO A 115 13.69 -47.25 27.19
CA PRO A 115 13.95 -45.97 27.86
C PRO A 115 15.34 -45.39 27.58
N GLU A 116 16.35 -46.23 27.34
CA GLU A 116 17.72 -45.83 27.06
C GLU A 116 17.91 -45.31 25.62
N GLU A 117 16.97 -45.61 24.72
CA GLU A 117 16.94 -45.15 23.33
C GLU A 117 16.18 -43.82 23.16
N ILE A 118 15.66 -43.25 24.26
CA ILE A 118 14.91 -41.99 24.30
C ILE A 118 15.75 -40.95 25.06
N PRO A 119 15.79 -39.68 24.64
CA PRO A 119 16.46 -38.61 25.39
C PRO A 119 15.85 -38.43 26.78
N ARG A 120 16.67 -37.98 27.75
CA ARG A 120 16.17 -37.58 29.08
C ARG A 120 15.49 -36.22 29.01
N ASP A 121 14.45 -36.05 29.81
CA ASP A 121 13.85 -34.72 30.02
C ASP A 121 14.92 -33.72 30.47
N GLU A 122 14.85 -32.48 29.96
CA GLU A 122 15.78 -31.37 30.21
C GLU A 122 17.24 -31.58 29.75
N GLN A 123 17.57 -32.63 29.00
CA GLN A 123 18.89 -32.73 28.40
C GLN A 123 19.07 -31.67 27.28
N PRO A 124 20.30 -31.19 27.01
CA PRO A 124 20.56 -30.27 25.91
C PRO A 124 20.03 -30.81 24.58
N TYR A 125 19.36 -29.94 23.83
CA TYR A 125 18.81 -30.28 22.53
C TYR A 125 19.92 -30.32 21.48
N ASP A 126 19.99 -31.42 20.73
CA ASP A 126 20.95 -31.63 19.65
C ASP A 126 20.17 -31.74 18.33
N ALA A 127 20.15 -30.66 17.56
CA ALA A 127 19.40 -30.57 16.31
C ALA A 127 19.96 -31.47 15.20
N ASP A 128 21.25 -31.83 15.27
CA ASP A 128 21.90 -32.70 14.27
C ASP A 128 21.62 -34.18 14.53
N ARG A 129 21.17 -34.53 15.76
CA ARG A 129 20.93 -35.92 16.15
C ARG A 129 19.61 -36.44 15.59
N GLN A 130 19.71 -37.38 14.66
CA GLN A 130 18.55 -38.10 14.12
C GLN A 130 18.20 -39.32 14.97
N TRP A 131 17.06 -39.30 15.66
CA TRP A 131 16.57 -40.48 16.40
C TRP A 131 15.85 -41.44 15.46
N LEU A 132 16.66 -42.22 14.75
CA LEU A 132 16.20 -43.21 13.79
C LEU A 132 15.90 -44.55 14.48
N TYR A 133 14.65 -45.00 14.39
CA TYR A 133 14.17 -46.29 14.86
C TYR A 133 13.81 -47.19 13.66
N ALA A 134 14.81 -47.87 13.11
CA ALA A 134 14.64 -48.80 11.99
C ALA A 134 13.81 -50.03 12.39
N PHE A 135 12.97 -50.55 11.50
CA PHE A 135 12.28 -51.80 11.74
C PHE A 135 13.24 -52.98 11.58
N PRO A 136 13.07 -54.07 12.35
CA PRO A 136 13.87 -55.28 12.17
C PRO A 136 13.81 -55.82 10.73
N GLU A 137 12.62 -55.73 10.11
CA GLU A 137 12.38 -56.04 8.70
C GLU A 137 11.36 -55.04 8.11
N PRO A 138 11.49 -54.67 6.81
CA PRO A 138 10.49 -53.85 6.13
C PRO A 138 9.09 -54.48 6.23
N THR A 139 8.12 -53.73 6.72
CA THR A 139 6.77 -54.21 7.04
C THR A 139 5.71 -53.51 6.18
N GLU A 140 4.81 -54.28 5.57
CA GLU A 140 3.65 -53.71 4.88
C GLU A 140 2.67 -53.09 5.87
N ALA A 141 2.40 -51.80 5.70
CA ALA A 141 1.53 -51.03 6.56
C ALA A 141 0.76 -49.98 5.75
N ARG A 142 -0.51 -49.78 6.08
CA ARG A 142 -1.27 -48.59 5.68
C ARG A 142 -1.36 -47.59 6.83
N TYR A 143 -1.41 -48.07 8.06
CA TYR A 143 -1.48 -47.26 9.26
C TYR A 143 -0.24 -47.52 10.12
N LEU A 144 0.28 -46.46 10.74
CA LEU A 144 1.38 -46.52 11.70
C LEU A 144 0.94 -45.82 13.00
N ARG A 145 1.29 -46.39 14.15
CA ARG A 145 0.96 -45.85 15.47
C ARG A 145 2.19 -45.87 16.37
N LEU A 146 2.39 -44.79 17.11
CA LEU A 146 3.31 -44.67 18.24
C LEU A 146 2.48 -44.68 19.52
N SER A 147 2.65 -45.69 20.34
CA SER A 147 1.93 -45.87 21.60
C SER A 147 2.90 -45.67 22.78
N PHE A 148 2.44 -45.02 23.85
CA PHE A 148 3.24 -44.64 25.02
C PHE A 148 2.71 -45.37 26.27
N PRO A 149 3.03 -46.66 26.45
CA PRO A 149 2.39 -47.49 27.46
C PRO A 149 2.72 -47.09 28.91
N ASP A 150 3.92 -46.54 29.12
CA ASP A 150 4.42 -46.21 30.46
C ASP A 150 4.22 -44.73 30.83
N GLY A 151 3.81 -43.88 29.89
CA GLY A 151 3.61 -42.46 30.13
C GLY A 151 4.93 -41.68 30.17
N GLU A 152 5.00 -40.70 31.07
CA GLU A 152 6.17 -39.87 31.34
C GLU A 152 7.39 -40.62 31.92
N GLN A 153 8.57 -40.00 31.83
CA GLN A 153 9.79 -40.49 32.50
C GLN A 153 9.74 -40.35 34.03
N PRO A 154 10.38 -41.26 34.78
CA PRO A 154 10.61 -41.07 36.21
C PRO A 154 11.37 -39.76 36.46
N GLU A 155 10.87 -38.92 37.37
CA GLU A 155 11.46 -37.60 37.72
C GLU A 155 11.33 -36.52 36.63
N ALA A 156 10.37 -36.64 35.69
CA ALA A 156 10.07 -35.59 34.71
C ALA A 156 9.79 -34.23 35.37
N LYS A 157 10.30 -33.14 34.79
CA LYS A 157 10.15 -31.78 35.33
C LYS A 157 8.70 -31.29 35.27
N TYR A 158 7.96 -31.74 34.26
CA TYR A 158 6.56 -31.38 34.05
C TYR A 158 5.68 -32.62 34.09
N PRO A 159 5.17 -33.00 35.28
CA PRO A 159 4.50 -34.28 35.41
C PRO A 159 3.11 -34.32 34.75
N GLY A 160 2.81 -35.45 34.11
CA GLY A 160 1.59 -35.80 33.42
C GLY A 160 1.58 -35.45 31.92
N PHE A 161 2.72 -35.14 31.31
CA PHE A 161 2.78 -34.75 29.90
C PHE A 161 3.74 -35.62 29.09
N ILE A 162 3.33 -35.92 27.86
CA ILE A 162 4.22 -36.33 26.77
C ILE A 162 4.14 -35.28 25.68
N CYS A 163 5.31 -34.86 25.19
CA CYS A 163 5.45 -33.98 24.05
C CYS A 163 6.25 -34.69 22.94
N LEU A 164 5.68 -34.74 21.75
CA LEU A 164 6.30 -35.33 20.55
C LEU A 164 6.53 -34.23 19.52
N GLY A 165 7.78 -34.04 19.09
CA GLY A 165 8.16 -33.02 18.12
C GLY A 165 7.69 -33.38 16.72
N GLU A 166 8.49 -34.14 15.96
CA GLU A 166 8.18 -34.58 14.59
C GLU A 166 8.37 -36.09 14.42
N VAL A 167 7.59 -36.72 13.55
CA VAL A 167 7.64 -38.14 13.21
C VAL A 167 7.69 -38.29 11.69
N GLU A 168 8.81 -38.81 11.20
CA GLU A 168 9.03 -39.12 9.79
C GLU A 168 8.95 -40.64 9.57
N VAL A 169 8.03 -41.08 8.70
CA VAL A 169 7.87 -42.49 8.34
C VAL A 169 8.75 -42.83 7.15
N LEU A 170 9.67 -43.77 7.36
CA LEU A 170 10.60 -44.21 6.32
C LEU A 170 9.97 -45.31 5.47
N ALA A 171 9.35 -44.92 4.37
CA ALA A 171 8.86 -45.84 3.36
C ALA A 171 9.37 -45.40 1.97
N PRO A 172 10.11 -46.25 1.22
CA PRO A 172 10.62 -45.89 -0.10
C PRO A 172 9.53 -45.44 -1.10
N GLY A 173 8.28 -45.88 -0.90
CA GLY A 173 7.13 -45.43 -1.69
C GLY A 173 6.51 -44.09 -1.26
N MET A 174 6.91 -43.53 -0.12
CA MET A 174 6.52 -42.19 0.33
C MET A 174 7.45 -41.10 -0.16
N GLN A 175 8.74 -41.40 -0.36
CA GLN A 175 9.68 -40.36 -0.72
C GLN A 175 9.33 -39.73 -2.08
N PRO A 176 9.20 -38.40 -2.14
CA PRO A 176 8.95 -37.70 -3.38
C PRO A 176 10.12 -37.91 -4.34
N ARG A 177 9.82 -38.31 -5.58
CA ARG A 177 10.82 -38.43 -6.64
C ARG A 177 11.07 -37.04 -7.20
N ILE A 178 12.29 -36.54 -7.05
CA ILE A 178 12.72 -35.26 -7.60
C ILE A 178 13.50 -35.50 -8.91
N VAL A 179 13.18 -34.71 -9.93
CA VAL A 179 13.86 -34.71 -11.23
C VAL A 179 14.42 -33.33 -11.50
N THR A 180 15.68 -33.25 -11.91
CA THR A 180 16.37 -31.99 -12.18
C THR A 180 16.36 -31.68 -13.67
N ILE A 181 15.99 -30.45 -14.02
CA ILE A 181 16.15 -29.87 -15.35
C ILE A 181 17.15 -28.71 -15.22
N GLU A 182 18.25 -28.77 -15.95
CA GLU A 182 19.30 -27.74 -15.93
C GLU A 182 19.58 -27.22 -17.33
N GLY A 183 19.84 -25.92 -17.43
CA GLY A 183 20.20 -25.22 -18.66
C GLY A 183 20.99 -23.94 -18.39
N SER A 184 21.14 -23.12 -19.41
CA SER A 184 21.71 -21.78 -19.28
C SER A 184 20.78 -20.81 -18.54
N PHE A 185 19.46 -21.09 -18.47
CA PHE A 185 18.54 -20.39 -17.56
C PHE A 185 18.90 -20.57 -16.08
N GLY A 186 19.51 -21.71 -15.73
CA GLY A 186 19.71 -22.16 -14.35
C GLY A 186 19.23 -23.59 -14.14
N ARG A 187 18.60 -23.86 -13.00
CA ARG A 187 18.21 -25.21 -12.56
C ARG A 187 16.84 -25.21 -11.92
N ALA A 188 16.01 -26.20 -12.27
CA ALA A 188 14.73 -26.46 -11.64
C ALA A 188 14.68 -27.90 -11.10
N GLU A 189 14.18 -28.06 -9.88
CA GLU A 189 13.94 -29.35 -9.23
C GLU A 189 12.43 -29.61 -9.21
N VAL A 190 11.99 -30.68 -9.88
CA VAL A 190 10.58 -31.02 -10.09
C VAL A 190 10.21 -32.25 -9.28
N ASN A 191 9.25 -32.12 -8.37
CA ASN A 191 8.62 -33.26 -7.72
C ASN A 191 7.62 -33.90 -8.68
N VAL A 192 7.95 -35.09 -9.19
CA VAL A 192 7.08 -35.82 -10.12
C VAL A 192 6.13 -36.80 -9.42
N THR A 193 6.34 -37.06 -8.13
CA THR A 193 5.41 -37.85 -7.31
C THR A 193 4.19 -37.02 -6.91
N PHE A 194 4.42 -35.78 -6.50
CA PHE A 194 3.41 -34.77 -6.17
C PHE A 194 3.70 -33.53 -7.03
N PRO A 195 3.09 -33.44 -8.23
CA PRO A 195 3.48 -32.51 -9.28
C PRO A 195 3.63 -31.07 -8.81
N ALA A 196 4.88 -30.63 -8.71
CA ALA A 196 5.30 -29.29 -8.28
C ALA A 196 6.74 -29.02 -8.70
N VAL A 197 7.09 -27.76 -8.99
CA VAL A 197 8.50 -27.33 -9.02
C VAL A 197 8.85 -26.90 -7.61
N VAL A 198 9.79 -27.58 -6.96
CA VAL A 198 10.09 -27.38 -5.54
C VAL A 198 11.24 -26.41 -5.31
N ARG A 199 12.16 -26.30 -6.27
CA ARG A 199 13.27 -25.32 -6.24
C ARG A 199 13.54 -24.76 -7.63
N LEU A 200 13.89 -23.47 -7.69
CA LEU A 200 14.27 -22.76 -8.92
C LEU A 200 15.47 -21.87 -8.65
N TYR A 201 16.58 -22.14 -9.34
CA TYR A 201 17.82 -21.37 -9.27
C TYR A 201 18.03 -20.70 -10.62
N LEU A 202 18.26 -19.39 -10.63
CA LEU A 202 18.61 -18.65 -11.84
C LEU A 202 20.13 -18.57 -12.00
N ARG A 203 20.60 -18.60 -13.26
CA ARG A 203 22.01 -18.42 -13.61
C ARG A 203 22.24 -16.97 -14.03
N GLY A 204 23.14 -16.27 -13.33
CA GLY A 204 23.59 -14.92 -13.67
C GLY A 204 25.00 -14.91 -14.26
N PRO A 205 25.58 -13.71 -14.51
CA PRO A 205 26.92 -13.56 -15.08
C PRO A 205 28.04 -14.29 -14.29
N GLY A 206 27.89 -14.39 -12.98
CA GLY A 206 28.83 -15.09 -12.09
C GLY A 206 28.59 -16.60 -11.92
N GLY A 207 27.58 -17.17 -12.59
CA GLY A 207 27.21 -18.58 -12.46
C GLY A 207 25.83 -18.79 -11.83
N MET A 208 25.59 -20.02 -11.35
CA MET A 208 24.30 -20.39 -10.76
C MET A 208 24.18 -19.82 -9.35
N ASN A 209 23.02 -19.25 -9.02
CA ASN A 209 22.73 -18.80 -7.67
C ASN A 209 22.78 -19.97 -6.68
N VAL A 210 23.25 -19.70 -5.46
CA VAL A 210 23.33 -20.69 -4.37
C VAL A 210 21.96 -20.96 -3.74
N HIS A 211 21.03 -20.01 -3.83
CA HIS A 211 19.72 -20.06 -3.20
C HIS A 211 18.59 -20.20 -4.23
N SER A 212 17.57 -20.99 -3.88
CA SER A 212 16.34 -21.09 -4.67
C SER A 212 15.50 -19.83 -4.47
N LEU A 213 14.87 -19.35 -5.55
CA LEU A 213 13.90 -18.25 -5.47
C LEU A 213 12.60 -18.68 -4.79
N LEU A 214 12.18 -19.93 -4.98
CA LEU A 214 10.89 -20.40 -4.49
C LEU A 214 10.89 -20.59 -2.97
N ALA A 215 9.78 -20.18 -2.34
CA ALA A 215 9.55 -20.35 -0.91
C ALA A 215 9.61 -21.82 -0.51
N GLN A 216 10.31 -22.14 0.58
CA GLN A 216 10.29 -23.51 1.14
C GLN A 216 9.09 -23.69 2.08
N SER A 217 8.77 -22.63 2.79
CA SER A 217 7.63 -22.48 3.69
C SER A 217 7.12 -21.04 3.58
N GLY A 218 5.94 -20.82 4.13
CA GLY A 218 5.36 -19.51 4.25
C GLY A 218 4.23 -19.53 5.27
N PRO A 219 3.61 -18.36 5.49
CA PRO A 219 2.60 -18.17 6.53
C PRO A 219 1.31 -18.98 6.29
N TYR A 220 1.06 -19.38 5.04
CA TYR A 220 0.03 -20.35 4.71
C TYR A 220 0.64 -21.65 4.20
N PRO A 221 0.03 -22.82 4.48
CA PRO A 221 0.55 -24.12 4.03
C PRO A 221 0.72 -24.25 2.52
N TRP A 222 0.02 -23.42 1.74
CA TRP A 222 0.09 -23.42 0.28
C TRP A 222 1.20 -22.51 -0.29
N VAL A 223 1.84 -21.66 0.51
CA VAL A 223 2.95 -20.80 0.07
C VAL A 223 4.25 -21.59 0.13
N ARG A 224 4.52 -22.36 -0.93
CA ARG A 224 5.75 -23.14 -1.07
C ARG A 224 5.96 -23.63 -2.50
N GLY A 225 7.19 -23.64 -2.98
CA GLY A 225 7.56 -24.11 -4.30
C GLY A 225 6.71 -23.45 -5.40
N SER A 226 6.19 -24.28 -6.28
CA SER A 226 5.33 -23.90 -7.38
C SER A 226 4.38 -25.04 -7.71
N CYS A 227 3.15 -24.70 -8.11
CA CYS A 227 2.14 -25.67 -8.51
C CYS A 227 1.18 -25.07 -9.55
N THR A 228 0.29 -25.89 -10.08
CA THR A 228 -0.94 -25.40 -10.71
C THR A 228 -2.08 -25.52 -9.70
N TYR A 229 -2.99 -24.55 -9.72
CA TYR A 229 -4.14 -24.56 -8.82
C TYR A 229 -5.34 -23.80 -9.38
N VAL A 230 -6.52 -24.10 -8.82
CA VAL A 230 -7.75 -23.33 -8.99
C VAL A 230 -8.45 -23.19 -7.64
N VAL A 231 -9.12 -22.06 -7.43
CA VAL A 231 -9.95 -21.78 -6.25
C VAL A 231 -11.39 -21.62 -6.72
N GLY A 232 -12.31 -22.34 -6.07
CA GLY A 232 -13.75 -22.25 -6.32
C GLY A 232 -14.39 -21.04 -5.64
N GLN A 233 -15.64 -20.73 -6.00
CA GLN A 233 -16.41 -19.64 -5.38
C GLN A 233 -16.67 -19.84 -3.87
N ASP A 234 -16.60 -21.09 -3.40
CA ASP A 234 -16.66 -21.46 -1.98
C ASP A 234 -15.34 -21.20 -1.22
N GLY A 235 -14.32 -20.68 -1.90
CA GLY A 235 -12.98 -20.47 -1.36
C GLY A 235 -12.14 -21.75 -1.29
N ARG A 236 -12.68 -22.90 -1.71
CA ARG A 236 -11.96 -24.17 -1.67
C ARG A 236 -10.89 -24.22 -2.75
N ARG A 237 -9.70 -24.68 -2.37
CA ARG A 237 -8.50 -24.69 -3.22
C ARG A 237 -8.19 -26.11 -3.71
N TYR A 238 -7.93 -26.25 -5.00
CA TYR A 238 -7.60 -27.50 -5.68
C TYR A 238 -6.22 -27.37 -6.31
N GLU A 239 -5.29 -28.29 -6.01
CA GLU A 239 -3.88 -28.13 -6.38
C GLU A 239 -3.28 -29.41 -6.97
N SER A 240 -2.30 -29.25 -7.86
CA SER A 240 -1.58 -30.36 -8.49
C SER A 240 -0.77 -31.22 -7.53
N ARG A 241 -0.28 -30.63 -6.44
CA ARG A 241 0.67 -31.26 -5.50
C ARG A 241 0.01 -32.08 -4.38
N LEU A 242 -1.32 -32.17 -4.36
CA LEU A 242 -2.05 -32.94 -3.33
C LEU A 242 -2.30 -34.39 -3.72
N THR A 243 -2.10 -34.74 -5.00
CA THR A 243 -2.37 -36.07 -5.52
C THR A 243 -1.24 -36.56 -6.43
N ARG A 244 -1.23 -37.87 -6.72
CA ARG A 244 -0.29 -38.46 -7.67
C ARG A 244 -0.83 -38.38 -9.10
N PRO A 245 0.04 -38.12 -10.08
CA PRO A 245 -0.33 -38.20 -11.49
C PRO A 245 -0.58 -39.64 -11.91
N GLU A 246 -1.20 -39.85 -13.06
CA GLU A 246 -1.43 -41.18 -13.63
C GLU A 246 -0.13 -41.79 -14.16
N ASN A 247 0.70 -40.99 -14.83
CA ASN A 247 1.94 -41.46 -15.43
C ASN A 247 3.03 -40.37 -15.42
N VAL A 248 4.29 -40.80 -15.32
CA VAL A 248 5.48 -39.94 -15.42
C VAL A 248 6.46 -40.57 -16.40
N GLU A 249 6.75 -39.84 -17.47
CA GLU A 249 7.73 -40.22 -18.47
C GLU A 249 8.93 -39.27 -18.40
N LEU A 250 10.11 -39.85 -18.30
CA LEU A 250 11.38 -39.14 -18.40
C LEU A 250 12.07 -39.60 -19.68
N SER A 251 12.37 -38.67 -20.57
CA SER A 251 13.12 -38.93 -21.79
C SER A 251 14.29 -37.98 -21.92
N GLU A 252 15.33 -38.43 -22.64
CA GLU A 252 16.33 -37.52 -23.19
C GLU A 252 16.04 -37.26 -24.66
N GLU A 253 15.80 -35.99 -25.00
CA GLU A 253 15.52 -35.57 -26.37
C GLU A 253 16.53 -34.50 -26.77
N GLY A 254 17.40 -34.83 -27.73
CA GLY A 254 18.48 -33.93 -28.15
C GLY A 254 19.48 -33.58 -27.05
N GLY A 255 19.75 -34.51 -26.12
CA GLY A 255 20.69 -34.32 -24.99
C GLY A 255 20.14 -33.51 -23.83
N ARG A 256 18.81 -33.46 -23.68
CA ARG A 256 18.11 -32.67 -22.66
C ARG A 256 17.06 -33.50 -21.95
N THR A 257 16.92 -33.26 -20.64
CA THR A 257 15.86 -33.85 -19.83
C THR A 257 14.50 -33.27 -20.23
N VAL A 258 13.60 -34.14 -20.69
CA VAL A 258 12.19 -33.84 -20.90
C VAL A 258 11.37 -34.62 -19.89
N VAL A 259 10.57 -33.90 -19.10
CA VAL A 259 9.69 -34.47 -18.07
C VAL A 259 8.25 -34.32 -18.55
N ARG A 260 7.58 -35.45 -18.78
CA ARG A 260 6.14 -35.47 -19.08
C ARG A 260 5.40 -36.09 -17.91
N ILE A 261 4.46 -35.34 -17.35
CA ILE A 261 3.61 -35.80 -16.25
C ILE A 261 2.18 -35.80 -16.76
N ARG A 262 1.56 -36.98 -16.85
CA ARG A 262 0.21 -37.15 -17.40
C ARG A 262 -0.79 -37.42 -16.29
N GLY A 263 -2.00 -36.90 -16.43
CA GLY A 263 -3.07 -37.15 -15.47
C GLY A 263 -2.84 -36.50 -14.10
N VAL A 264 -2.25 -35.30 -14.07
CA VAL A 264 -2.09 -34.48 -12.85
C VAL A 264 -3.48 -34.01 -12.40
N ARG A 265 -3.92 -34.43 -11.22
CA ARG A 265 -5.28 -34.14 -10.73
C ARG A 265 -5.29 -32.90 -9.84
N LEU A 266 -6.04 -31.87 -10.23
CA LEU A 266 -6.36 -30.74 -9.36
C LEU A 266 -7.46 -31.13 -8.38
N SER A 267 -7.06 -31.54 -7.18
CA SER A 267 -7.97 -31.95 -6.12
C SER A 267 -7.75 -31.12 -4.85
N ALA A 268 -8.76 -31.05 -3.98
CA ALA A 268 -8.64 -30.45 -2.65
C ALA A 268 -8.11 -31.44 -1.59
N GLY A 269 -8.00 -32.73 -1.95
CA GLY A 269 -7.47 -33.78 -1.10
C GLY A 269 -7.26 -35.09 -1.86
N ARG A 270 -6.63 -36.10 -1.24
CA ARG A 270 -6.29 -37.37 -1.91
C ARG A 270 -7.49 -38.16 -2.42
N ASP A 271 -8.58 -38.18 -1.64
CA ASP A 271 -9.79 -38.97 -1.92
C ASP A 271 -10.90 -38.15 -2.56
N GLU A 272 -10.64 -36.87 -2.85
CA GLU A 272 -11.62 -35.99 -3.45
C GLU A 272 -11.56 -36.04 -4.97
N PRO A 273 -12.72 -36.00 -5.65
CA PRO A 273 -12.76 -35.97 -7.10
C PRO A 273 -12.10 -34.67 -7.61
N PRO A 274 -11.23 -34.76 -8.63
CA PRO A 274 -10.61 -33.58 -9.20
C PRO A 274 -11.64 -32.67 -9.86
N VAL A 275 -11.32 -31.38 -9.93
CA VAL A 275 -12.07 -30.42 -10.76
C VAL A 275 -11.53 -30.36 -12.18
N ALA A 276 -10.23 -30.64 -12.34
CA ALA A 276 -9.55 -30.72 -13.63
C ALA A 276 -8.39 -31.72 -13.56
N THR A 277 -8.04 -32.24 -14.72
CA THR A 277 -6.87 -33.10 -14.93
C THR A 277 -5.93 -32.42 -15.93
N GLU A 278 -4.62 -32.52 -15.71
CA GLU A 278 -3.62 -31.83 -16.53
C GLU A 278 -2.52 -32.76 -17.02
N ASP A 279 -1.99 -32.41 -18.19
CA ASP A 279 -0.78 -32.99 -18.72
C ASP A 279 0.32 -31.92 -18.79
N TRP A 280 1.43 -32.16 -18.10
CA TRP A 280 2.58 -31.27 -18.08
C TRP A 280 3.68 -31.78 -18.98
N THR A 281 4.37 -30.85 -19.65
CA THR A 281 5.65 -31.08 -20.30
C THR A 281 6.63 -30.00 -19.82
N LEU A 282 7.68 -30.40 -19.11
CA LEU A 282 8.77 -29.51 -18.70
C LEU A 282 10.06 -29.90 -19.43
N SER A 283 10.76 -28.92 -19.97
CA SER A 283 12.04 -29.12 -20.65
C SER A 283 12.83 -27.82 -20.76
N ALA A 284 14.12 -27.90 -21.06
CA ALA A 284 14.90 -26.76 -21.56
C ALA A 284 15.06 -26.88 -23.09
N PRO A 285 14.90 -25.80 -23.88
CA PRO A 285 15.01 -25.86 -25.33
C PRO A 285 16.47 -25.90 -25.81
N GLY A 286 16.65 -25.91 -27.13
CA GLY A 286 17.88 -25.73 -27.91
C GLY A 286 19.19 -25.41 -27.17
N ASP A 287 19.17 -24.18 -26.67
CA ASP A 287 20.23 -23.38 -26.09
C ASP A 287 20.23 -23.40 -24.55
N GLY A 288 19.26 -24.11 -23.96
CA GLY A 288 19.01 -24.15 -22.53
C GLY A 288 18.60 -22.82 -21.91
N SER A 289 18.25 -21.81 -22.71
CA SER A 289 18.08 -20.42 -22.24
C SER A 289 16.85 -20.20 -21.39
N GLN A 290 15.90 -21.16 -21.44
CA GLN A 290 14.63 -21.11 -20.74
C GLN A 290 14.28 -22.48 -20.14
N LEU A 291 13.54 -22.49 -19.04
CA LEU A 291 12.70 -23.62 -18.66
C LEU A 291 11.33 -23.40 -19.31
N VAL A 292 10.91 -24.33 -20.16
CA VAL A 292 9.58 -24.32 -20.79
C VAL A 292 8.67 -25.27 -20.04
N TRP A 293 7.57 -24.76 -19.52
CA TRP A 293 6.54 -25.52 -18.83
C TRP A 293 5.21 -25.38 -19.56
N LYS A 294 4.85 -26.40 -20.33
CA LYS A 294 3.58 -26.52 -21.03
C LYS A 294 2.57 -27.31 -20.19
N ILE A 295 1.36 -26.80 -20.07
CA ILE A 295 0.24 -27.40 -19.34
C ILE A 295 -0.96 -27.49 -20.27
N VAL A 296 -1.50 -28.70 -20.40
CA VAL A 296 -2.79 -28.94 -21.07
C VAL A 296 -3.79 -29.37 -20.00
N ARG A 297 -4.77 -28.54 -19.70
CA ARG A 297 -5.80 -28.79 -18.67
C ARG A 297 -7.10 -29.24 -19.32
N ARG A 298 -7.73 -30.29 -18.78
CA ARG A 298 -9.08 -30.74 -19.11
C ARG A 298 -9.98 -30.64 -17.88
N TRP A 299 -11.12 -29.99 -18.01
CA TRP A 299 -12.10 -29.85 -16.92
C TRP A 299 -12.94 -31.11 -16.79
N GLU A 300 -13.05 -31.63 -15.57
CA GLU A 300 -13.78 -32.89 -15.29
C GLU A 300 -15.27 -32.65 -15.00
N ARG A 301 -15.62 -31.41 -14.66
CA ARG A 301 -16.98 -30.96 -14.35
C ARG A 301 -17.11 -29.46 -14.61
N ASP A 302 -18.34 -28.99 -14.68
CA ASP A 302 -18.61 -27.55 -14.69
C ASP A 302 -18.05 -26.92 -13.41
N PHE A 303 -17.32 -25.82 -13.56
CA PHE A 303 -16.60 -25.20 -12.46
C PHE A 303 -16.48 -23.69 -12.66
N ALA A 304 -16.75 -22.92 -11.60
CA ALA A 304 -16.51 -21.49 -11.55
C ALA A 304 -15.30 -21.19 -10.66
N SER A 305 -14.23 -20.68 -11.25
CA SER A 305 -13.00 -20.34 -10.53
C SER A 305 -12.93 -18.85 -10.27
N VAL A 306 -12.54 -18.45 -9.05
CA VAL A 306 -12.32 -17.04 -8.65
C VAL A 306 -10.83 -16.65 -8.61
N MET A 307 -9.96 -17.66 -8.73
CA MET A 307 -8.51 -17.49 -8.77
C MET A 307 -7.86 -18.78 -9.28
N SER A 308 -6.84 -18.64 -10.12
CA SER A 308 -6.05 -19.79 -10.58
C SER A 308 -4.60 -19.39 -10.84
N GLY A 309 -3.72 -20.37 -10.91
CA GLY A 309 -2.33 -20.21 -11.33
C GLY A 309 -1.90 -21.42 -12.14
N SER A 310 -1.42 -21.20 -13.36
CA SER A 310 -1.19 -22.25 -14.37
C SER A 310 0.06 -21.97 -15.20
N PRO A 311 1.27 -21.98 -14.61
CA PRO A 311 1.57 -22.30 -13.21
C PRO A 311 1.71 -21.06 -12.31
N ALA A 312 1.83 -21.30 -11.00
CA ALA A 312 2.11 -20.31 -9.97
C ALA A 312 3.45 -20.56 -9.27
N LEU A 313 4.28 -19.53 -9.18
CA LEU A 313 5.56 -19.51 -8.46
C LEU A 313 5.37 -18.74 -7.16
N PHE A 314 5.61 -19.39 -6.02
CA PHE A 314 5.44 -18.76 -4.70
C PHE A 314 6.77 -18.29 -4.13
N PHE A 315 6.76 -17.06 -3.63
CA PHE A 315 7.83 -16.39 -2.91
C PHE A 315 7.32 -16.04 -1.51
N ALA A 316 8.22 -16.06 -0.53
CA ALA A 316 7.91 -15.68 0.83
C ALA A 316 8.98 -14.71 1.32
N PHE A 317 8.59 -13.82 2.22
CA PHE A 317 9.50 -12.91 2.88
C PHE A 317 9.43 -13.16 4.38
N HIS A 318 10.58 -13.36 5.03
CA HIS A 318 10.67 -13.62 6.46
C HIS A 318 11.55 -12.55 7.10
N VAL A 319 10.98 -11.82 8.07
CA VAL A 319 11.74 -10.88 8.89
C VAL A 319 12.35 -11.66 10.07
N PRO A 320 13.68 -11.63 10.28
CA PRO A 320 14.29 -12.38 11.39
C PRO A 320 13.91 -11.77 12.75
N GLN A 321 12.87 -12.28 13.41
CA GLN A 321 12.64 -12.04 14.83
C GLN A 321 13.05 -13.27 15.64
N SER A 322 14.22 -13.19 16.30
CA SER A 322 14.78 -14.20 17.22
C SER A 322 15.27 -15.52 16.59
N SER A 323 16.02 -16.28 17.39
CA SER A 323 17.05 -17.29 17.07
C SER A 323 16.66 -18.52 16.23
N ASP A 324 15.45 -18.61 15.70
CA ASP A 324 14.95 -19.76 14.89
C ASP A 324 14.97 -19.49 13.37
N ALA A 325 15.77 -18.51 12.90
CA ALA A 325 15.96 -18.22 11.48
C ALA A 325 16.88 -19.25 10.78
N THR A 326 16.56 -20.54 10.88
CA THR A 326 17.20 -21.59 10.08
C THR A 326 16.36 -21.83 8.81
N THR A 327 16.83 -21.27 7.70
CA THR A 327 16.63 -21.74 6.29
C THR A 327 15.60 -21.11 5.33
N SER A 328 14.83 -20.06 5.66
CA SER A 328 13.98 -19.40 4.64
C SER A 328 14.65 -18.16 4.01
N HIS A 329 15.02 -18.29 2.73
CA HIS A 329 15.45 -17.17 1.89
C HIS A 329 14.23 -16.29 1.55
N SER A 330 14.40 -14.98 1.62
CA SER A 330 13.33 -14.00 1.46
C SER A 330 13.35 -13.36 0.08
N VAL A 331 12.22 -13.41 -0.63
CA VAL A 331 12.08 -12.86 -1.99
C VAL A 331 10.80 -12.05 -2.09
N THR A 332 10.92 -10.82 -2.56
CA THR A 332 9.78 -10.04 -3.07
C THR A 332 9.98 -9.75 -4.56
N SER A 333 8.87 -9.52 -5.26
CA SER A 333 8.88 -9.24 -6.70
C SER A 333 7.98 -8.05 -7.05
N THR A 334 8.41 -7.26 -8.02
CA THR A 334 7.64 -6.20 -8.67
C THR A 334 7.68 -6.37 -10.19
N ILE A 335 6.69 -5.83 -10.89
CA ILE A 335 6.59 -5.92 -12.35
C ILE A 335 6.54 -4.50 -12.95
N TRP A 336 7.40 -4.25 -13.94
CA TRP A 336 7.44 -2.98 -14.67
C TRP A 336 6.74 -3.14 -16.02
N TYR A 337 5.48 -2.75 -16.07
CA TYR A 337 4.61 -2.86 -17.25
C TYR A 337 3.72 -1.62 -17.35
N ASP A 338 3.34 -1.20 -18.56
CA ASP A 338 2.46 -0.04 -18.75
C ASP A 338 1.18 -0.18 -17.89
N PRO A 339 0.88 0.77 -16.99
CA PRO A 339 -0.23 0.68 -16.04
C PRO A 339 -1.58 0.51 -16.73
N LEU A 340 -1.77 1.10 -17.91
CA LEU A 340 -3.01 0.97 -18.67
C LEU A 340 -3.26 -0.48 -19.13
N ARG A 341 -2.20 -1.30 -19.19
CA ARG A 341 -2.22 -2.72 -19.58
C ARG A 341 -2.25 -3.66 -18.39
N ILE A 342 -2.40 -3.16 -17.16
CA ILE A 342 -2.55 -3.96 -15.94
C ILE A 342 -3.99 -3.81 -15.41
N ALA A 343 -4.63 -4.94 -15.10
CA ALA A 343 -5.83 -4.98 -14.27
C ALA A 343 -5.44 -5.23 -12.81
N ALA A 344 -5.97 -4.46 -11.86
CA ALA A 344 -5.69 -4.60 -10.44
C ALA A 344 -6.98 -4.81 -9.64
N ARG A 345 -6.93 -5.69 -8.62
CA ARG A 345 -8.03 -5.87 -7.66
C ARG A 345 -7.53 -6.21 -6.25
N PRO A 346 -8.28 -5.83 -5.21
CA PRO A 346 -7.97 -6.24 -3.85
C PRO A 346 -8.17 -7.76 -3.69
N SER A 347 -7.46 -8.35 -2.72
CA SER A 347 -7.65 -9.74 -2.35
C SER A 347 -7.47 -9.92 -0.85
N VAL A 348 -8.49 -10.46 -0.19
CA VAL A 348 -8.41 -10.84 1.23
C VAL A 348 -7.40 -11.98 1.49
N THR A 349 -7.07 -12.77 0.47
CA THR A 349 -6.09 -13.87 0.60
C THR A 349 -4.65 -13.37 0.62
N TYR A 350 -4.35 -12.30 -0.11
CA TYR A 350 -3.02 -11.69 -0.13
C TYR A 350 -2.94 -10.44 0.75
N ALA A 351 -4.06 -9.94 1.26
CA ALA A 351 -4.07 -8.87 2.24
C ALA A 351 -3.52 -9.36 3.58
N ALA A 352 -2.42 -8.77 4.04
CA ALA A 352 -1.89 -9.00 5.37
C ALA A 352 -2.47 -7.95 6.34
N CYS A 353 -3.52 -8.26 7.12
CA CYS A 353 -4.00 -7.39 8.20
C CYS A 353 -4.55 -8.21 9.36
N ASN A 354 -3.70 -8.50 10.35
CA ASN A 354 -4.08 -9.08 11.65
C ASN A 354 -3.52 -8.27 12.85
N TRP A 355 -2.99 -7.06 12.64
CA TRP A 355 -2.46 -6.21 13.73
C TRP A 355 -3.45 -5.11 14.13
N ASP A 356 -3.89 -5.13 15.39
CA ASP A 356 -4.95 -4.26 15.96
C ASP A 356 -4.70 -2.75 15.83
N TRP A 357 -3.44 -2.29 15.77
CA TRP A 357 -3.13 -0.86 15.55
C TRP A 357 -3.37 -0.40 14.09
N CYS A 358 -3.36 -1.34 13.14
CA CYS A 358 -3.62 -1.12 11.71
C CYS A 358 -5.07 -1.42 11.32
N CYS A 359 -5.89 -1.95 12.25
CA CYS A 359 -7.24 -2.46 12.01
C CYS A 359 -8.36 -1.42 12.19
N ARG A 360 -8.11 -0.12 11.97
CA ARG A 360 -9.23 0.80 11.66
C ARG A 360 -9.57 0.64 10.17
N PRO A 361 -10.84 0.45 9.80
CA PRO A 361 -11.22 -0.14 8.52
C PRO A 361 -10.98 0.84 7.35
N ARG A 362 -9.76 0.93 6.81
CA ARG A 362 -9.46 1.87 5.71
C ARG A 362 -8.50 1.26 4.68
N ALA A 363 -9.11 0.89 3.55
CA ALA A 363 -8.55 0.60 2.24
C ALA A 363 -7.50 -0.52 2.14
N LEU A 364 -7.97 -1.77 1.99
CA LEU A 364 -7.17 -2.81 1.32
C LEU A 364 -6.64 -2.25 0.01
N SER A 365 -5.31 -2.31 -0.20
CA SER A 365 -4.70 -1.97 -1.48
C SER A 365 -5.46 -2.64 -2.62
N LYS A 366 -5.80 -1.86 -3.65
CA LYS A 366 -6.44 -2.40 -4.85
C LYS A 366 -5.47 -3.25 -5.69
N ASN A 367 -4.20 -3.35 -5.29
CA ASN A 367 -3.11 -3.87 -6.10
C ASN A 367 -2.60 -5.27 -5.70
N HIS A 368 -3.23 -5.91 -4.72
CA HIS A 368 -2.86 -7.26 -4.27
C HIS A 368 -2.85 -8.31 -5.40
N VAL A 369 -3.72 -8.14 -6.41
CA VAL A 369 -3.78 -9.01 -7.58
C VAL A 369 -3.69 -8.16 -8.83
N GLN A 370 -2.57 -8.30 -9.55
CA GLN A 370 -2.31 -7.63 -10.81
C GLN A 370 -2.21 -8.63 -11.94
N THR A 371 -2.97 -8.42 -12.99
CA THR A 371 -2.96 -9.27 -14.19
C THR A 371 -2.68 -8.41 -15.41
N VAL A 372 -1.69 -8.82 -16.22
CA VAL A 372 -1.37 -8.15 -17.48
C VAL A 372 -2.47 -8.48 -18.49
N LYS A 373 -3.13 -7.45 -19.02
CA LYS A 373 -4.23 -7.59 -20.00
C LYS A 373 -3.74 -8.17 -21.33
N ASP A 374 -2.48 -7.95 -21.68
CA ASP A 374 -1.89 -8.52 -22.89
C ASP A 374 -1.73 -10.03 -22.79
N ARG A 375 -2.34 -10.71 -23.77
CA ARG A 375 -2.16 -12.15 -23.98
C ARG A 375 -0.83 -12.40 -24.69
N ASP A 376 -0.19 -13.52 -24.40
CA ASP A 376 1.00 -14.01 -25.10
C ASP A 376 2.17 -13.01 -25.04
N THR A 377 2.50 -12.60 -23.82
CA THR A 377 3.41 -11.49 -23.52
C THR A 377 4.60 -11.93 -22.67
N TRP A 378 5.54 -11.01 -22.39
CA TRP A 378 6.67 -11.26 -21.51
C TRP A 378 7.01 -10.06 -20.63
N ALA A 379 7.51 -10.34 -19.42
CA ALA A 379 7.97 -9.34 -18.46
C ALA A 379 9.09 -9.88 -17.56
N ILE A 380 9.95 -8.98 -17.10
CA ILE A 380 10.93 -9.22 -16.04
C ILE A 380 10.28 -8.80 -14.71
N TYR A 381 10.28 -9.74 -13.78
CA TYR A 381 9.89 -9.54 -12.39
C TYR A 381 11.16 -9.16 -11.63
N LYS A 382 11.23 -7.90 -11.24
CA LYS A 382 12.36 -7.34 -10.50
C LYS A 382 12.34 -7.87 -9.08
N LEU A 383 13.46 -8.43 -8.64
CA LEU A 383 13.56 -9.12 -7.36
C LEU A 383 14.35 -8.29 -6.35
N TRP A 384 13.81 -8.19 -5.14
CA TRP A 384 14.60 -7.84 -3.96
C TRP A 384 14.66 -9.04 -3.02
N THR A 385 15.87 -9.35 -2.56
CA THR A 385 16.23 -10.61 -1.90
C THR A 385 17.10 -10.33 -0.69
N ASP A 386 17.03 -11.18 0.35
CA ASP A 386 17.90 -11.05 1.52
C ASP A 386 19.36 -11.49 1.26
N TRP A 387 19.66 -11.95 0.05
CA TRP A 387 20.99 -12.22 -0.48
C TRP A 387 21.24 -11.49 -1.79
N HIS A 388 22.49 -11.45 -2.24
CA HIS A 388 22.80 -10.96 -3.58
C HIS A 388 22.34 -11.94 -4.67
N ALA A 389 21.27 -11.59 -5.38
CA ALA A 389 20.81 -12.29 -6.58
C ALA A 389 21.27 -11.54 -7.84
N PRO A 390 22.18 -12.09 -8.66
CA PRO A 390 22.71 -11.39 -9.84
C PRO A 390 21.74 -11.37 -11.04
N ALA A 391 20.63 -12.09 -10.95
CA ALA A 391 19.63 -12.17 -12.01
C ALA A 391 18.20 -11.98 -11.48
N ASP A 392 17.38 -11.31 -12.27
CA ASP A 392 15.93 -11.20 -12.12
C ASP A 392 15.20 -12.33 -12.86
N LEU A 393 13.93 -12.54 -12.50
CA LEU A 393 13.07 -13.56 -13.09
C LEU A 393 12.41 -13.02 -14.36
N ARG A 394 12.71 -13.59 -15.53
CA ARG A 394 11.99 -13.28 -16.78
C ARG A 394 10.95 -14.36 -17.08
N LEU A 395 9.69 -13.94 -17.18
CA LEU A 395 8.56 -14.78 -17.55
C LEU A 395 8.02 -14.40 -18.93
N GLU A 396 7.71 -15.41 -19.74
CA GLU A 396 7.07 -15.27 -21.05
C GLU A 396 5.95 -16.31 -21.12
N VAL A 397 4.75 -15.90 -21.54
CA VAL A 397 3.57 -16.76 -21.61
C VAL A 397 3.13 -16.94 -23.06
N GLU A 398 2.64 -18.13 -23.39
CA GLU A 398 1.88 -18.44 -24.60
C GLU A 398 0.59 -19.17 -24.20
N GLY A 399 -0.55 -18.84 -24.82
CA GLY A 399 -1.87 -19.34 -24.43
C GLY A 399 -2.49 -18.63 -23.22
N GLY A 400 -1.98 -17.48 -22.79
CA GLY A 400 -2.47 -16.83 -21.56
C GLY A 400 -1.87 -15.46 -21.23
N HIS A 401 -2.00 -15.06 -19.97
CA HIS A 401 -1.68 -13.75 -19.40
C HIS A 401 -0.74 -13.92 -18.21
N LEU A 402 0.21 -12.99 -18.05
CA LEU A 402 1.08 -12.92 -16.87
C LEU A 402 0.35 -12.25 -15.71
N TYR A 403 0.69 -12.64 -14.48
CA TYR A 403 0.19 -11.96 -13.30
C TYR A 403 1.26 -11.85 -12.21
N ARG A 404 1.02 -10.91 -11.30
CA ARG A 404 1.76 -10.74 -10.06
C ARG A 404 0.74 -10.57 -8.94
N ARG A 405 0.90 -11.31 -7.84
CA ARG A 405 0.04 -11.22 -6.66
C ARG A 405 0.92 -11.09 -5.44
N GLY A 406 0.46 -10.43 -4.40
CA GLY A 406 1.25 -10.31 -3.20
C GLY A 406 0.63 -9.38 -2.18
N GLY A 407 1.22 -9.44 -1.00
CA GLY A 407 0.93 -8.51 0.08
C GLY A 407 2.14 -8.34 0.96
N TYR A 408 2.13 -7.18 1.59
CA TYR A 408 3.14 -6.65 2.48
C TYR A 408 3.95 -7.70 3.27
N SER A 409 5.28 -7.70 3.07
CA SER A 409 6.30 -8.45 3.85
C SER A 409 5.94 -9.91 4.19
N PHE A 410 5.18 -10.58 3.30
CA PHE A 410 4.51 -11.83 3.64
C PHE A 410 4.58 -12.85 2.51
N VAL A 411 3.92 -12.58 1.39
CA VAL A 411 3.82 -13.51 0.25
C VAL A 411 3.87 -12.72 -1.05
N SER A 412 4.65 -13.19 -2.00
CA SER A 412 4.60 -12.75 -3.39
C SER A 412 4.41 -13.97 -4.30
N GLU A 413 3.65 -13.82 -5.37
CA GLU A 413 3.37 -14.87 -6.35
C GLU A 413 3.48 -14.29 -7.76
N ALA A 414 4.20 -14.99 -8.63
CA ALA A 414 4.26 -14.70 -10.05
C ALA A 414 3.82 -15.92 -10.85
N GLY A 415 3.18 -15.72 -11.99
CA GLY A 415 2.74 -16.85 -12.79
C GLY A 415 1.95 -16.44 -14.01
N ALA A 416 1.20 -17.41 -14.55
CA ALA A 416 0.33 -17.19 -15.69
C ALA A 416 -1.06 -17.81 -15.52
N VAL A 417 -2.04 -17.23 -16.21
CA VAL A 417 -3.43 -17.70 -16.28
C VAL A 417 -3.91 -17.69 -17.73
N THR A 418 -4.79 -18.62 -18.10
CA THR A 418 -5.34 -18.70 -19.46
C THR A 418 -6.37 -17.61 -19.77
N ASP A 419 -6.85 -16.95 -18.72
CA ASP A 419 -7.99 -16.03 -18.72
C ASP A 419 -7.72 -14.92 -17.69
N PRO A 420 -7.82 -13.63 -18.07
CA PRO A 420 -7.50 -12.52 -17.19
C PRO A 420 -8.65 -12.16 -16.23
N ASP A 421 -9.85 -12.73 -16.41
CA ASP A 421 -11.03 -12.36 -15.64
C ASP A 421 -10.95 -12.78 -14.17
N ALA A 422 -11.57 -11.97 -13.30
CA ALA A 422 -11.63 -12.26 -11.87
C ALA A 422 -12.43 -13.53 -11.54
N VAL A 423 -13.40 -13.89 -12.39
CA VAL A 423 -14.19 -15.11 -12.28
C VAL A 423 -14.29 -15.77 -13.65
N ARG A 424 -13.93 -17.05 -13.71
CA ARG A 424 -13.95 -17.85 -14.94
C ARG A 424 -14.87 -19.04 -14.79
N THR A 425 -15.80 -19.21 -15.72
CA THR A 425 -16.66 -20.40 -15.80
C THR A 425 -16.15 -21.37 -16.86
N CYS A 426 -15.98 -22.62 -16.48
CA CYS A 426 -15.49 -23.70 -17.33
C CYS A 426 -16.52 -24.81 -17.41
N ARG A 427 -16.58 -25.49 -18.56
CA ARG A 427 -17.50 -26.62 -18.78
C ARG A 427 -16.79 -27.97 -18.69
N ALA A 428 -17.52 -28.99 -18.25
CA ALA A 428 -17.04 -30.37 -18.29
C ALA A 428 -16.56 -30.74 -19.71
N GLY A 429 -15.35 -31.27 -19.81
CA GLY A 429 -14.70 -31.64 -21.07
C GLY A 429 -13.99 -30.50 -21.81
N GLN A 430 -14.13 -29.24 -21.38
CA GLN A 430 -13.37 -28.12 -21.93
C GLN A 430 -11.86 -28.35 -21.72
N GLN A 431 -11.06 -27.94 -22.71
CA GLN A 431 -9.61 -28.03 -22.67
C GLN A 431 -8.99 -26.64 -22.78
N ASP A 432 -8.00 -26.37 -21.93
CA ASP A 432 -7.17 -25.17 -21.96
C ASP A 432 -5.70 -25.56 -22.18
N GLU A 433 -4.93 -24.72 -22.85
CA GLU A 433 -3.50 -24.91 -23.07
C GLU A 433 -2.74 -23.62 -22.76
N ILE A 434 -1.66 -23.73 -21.99
CA ILE A 434 -0.79 -22.61 -21.62
C ILE A 434 0.65 -23.08 -21.50
N THR A 435 1.59 -22.23 -21.91
CA THR A 435 3.02 -22.46 -21.78
C THR A 435 3.65 -21.26 -21.07
N LEU A 436 4.37 -21.51 -19.97
CA LEU A 436 5.20 -20.53 -19.30
C LEU A 436 6.67 -20.84 -19.60
N LYS A 437 7.40 -19.85 -20.11
CA LYS A 437 8.86 -19.91 -20.30
C LYS A 437 9.53 -19.06 -19.22
N ILE A 438 10.49 -19.64 -18.52
CA ILE A 438 11.19 -19.03 -17.40
C ILE A 438 12.67 -18.88 -17.76
N SER A 439 13.20 -17.67 -17.70
CA SER A 439 14.61 -17.36 -17.96
C SER A 439 15.20 -16.44 -16.89
N ALA A 440 16.52 -16.37 -16.85
CA ALA A 440 17.25 -15.40 -16.04
C ALA A 440 17.52 -14.13 -16.86
N ALA A 441 17.34 -12.95 -16.26
CA ALA A 441 17.76 -11.68 -16.82
C ALA A 441 18.83 -11.04 -15.92
N ASP A 442 19.95 -10.61 -16.48
CA ASP A 442 20.98 -9.92 -15.71
C ASP A 442 20.42 -8.61 -15.13
N LYS A 443 20.48 -8.47 -13.80
CA LYS A 443 19.96 -7.29 -13.09
C LYS A 443 20.57 -5.99 -13.60
N ARG A 444 21.84 -6.01 -14.03
CA ARG A 444 22.59 -4.83 -14.47
C ARG A 444 22.19 -4.33 -15.85
N THR A 445 21.44 -5.12 -16.61
CA THR A 445 21.09 -4.80 -18.00
C THR A 445 19.71 -4.14 -18.15
N THR A 446 18.91 -4.08 -17.08
CA THR A 446 17.49 -3.65 -17.14
C THR A 446 17.11 -2.79 -15.93
N GLY A 447 16.10 -1.92 -16.08
CA GLY A 447 15.69 -0.99 -15.01
C GLY A 447 16.66 0.18 -14.86
N TYR A 448 16.77 0.75 -13.65
CA TYR A 448 17.70 1.83 -13.32
C TYR A 448 18.94 1.30 -12.61
N GLN A 449 20.11 1.84 -12.95
CA GLN A 449 21.42 1.38 -12.48
C GLN A 449 22.28 2.56 -12.03
N LEU A 450 23.09 2.34 -11.01
CA LEU A 450 24.14 3.29 -10.64
C LEU A 450 25.30 3.18 -11.65
N ALA A 451 25.51 4.21 -12.47
CA ALA A 451 26.50 4.17 -13.55
C ALA A 451 27.80 4.88 -13.12
N VAL A 452 28.69 4.13 -12.45
CA VAL A 452 29.94 4.66 -11.88
C VAL A 452 31.16 3.78 -12.21
N ASP A 453 32.34 4.40 -12.31
CA ASP A 453 33.66 3.74 -12.36
C ASP A 453 34.54 4.29 -11.23
N LEU A 454 34.73 3.50 -10.19
CA LEU A 454 35.47 3.83 -8.99
C LEU A 454 36.77 3.00 -8.86
N PRO A 455 37.79 3.53 -8.17
CA PRO A 455 38.97 2.74 -7.79
C PRO A 455 38.66 1.60 -6.81
N ASP A 456 37.69 1.78 -5.91
CA ASP A 456 37.24 0.74 -4.97
C ASP A 456 36.13 -0.12 -5.62
N LYS A 457 36.55 -1.22 -6.26
CA LYS A 457 35.65 -2.11 -7.03
C LYS A 457 34.70 -2.94 -6.17
N ASP A 458 35.08 -3.22 -4.92
CA ASP A 458 34.21 -3.94 -4.00
C ASP A 458 33.06 -3.04 -3.53
N MET A 459 33.37 -1.77 -3.21
CA MET A 459 32.35 -0.77 -2.88
C MET A 459 31.46 -0.45 -4.08
N GLU A 460 32.04 -0.25 -5.27
CA GLU A 460 31.28 -0.04 -6.52
C GLU A 460 30.27 -1.16 -6.77
N THR A 461 30.73 -2.41 -6.73
CA THR A 461 29.89 -3.60 -6.94
C THR A 461 28.77 -3.64 -5.91
N SER A 462 29.12 -3.48 -4.63
CA SER A 462 28.15 -3.55 -3.52
C SER A 462 27.08 -2.46 -3.60
N LEU A 463 27.46 -1.21 -3.91
CA LEU A 463 26.51 -0.11 -4.05
C LEU A 463 25.63 -0.27 -5.28
N THR A 464 26.19 -0.70 -6.42
CA THR A 464 25.45 -0.92 -7.66
C THR A 464 24.43 -2.04 -7.51
N ASP A 465 24.83 -3.14 -6.88
CA ASP A 465 23.96 -4.31 -6.68
C ASP A 465 22.85 -4.01 -5.66
N PHE A 466 23.16 -3.27 -4.59
CA PHE A 466 22.17 -2.80 -3.62
C PHE A 466 21.17 -1.84 -4.25
N TYR A 467 21.67 -0.80 -4.95
CA TYR A 467 20.84 0.18 -5.65
C TYR A 467 19.93 -0.51 -6.67
N GLY A 468 20.48 -1.32 -7.56
CA GLY A 468 19.73 -1.98 -8.63
C GLY A 468 18.70 -2.96 -8.10
N SER A 469 18.95 -3.64 -6.97
CA SER A 469 17.98 -4.56 -6.37
C SER A 469 16.86 -3.82 -5.65
N LEU A 470 17.18 -2.85 -4.80
CA LEU A 470 16.19 -2.14 -4.00
C LEU A 470 15.36 -1.16 -4.84
N PHE A 471 16.00 -0.35 -5.69
CA PHE A 471 15.30 0.64 -6.51
C PHE A 471 14.38 0.00 -7.56
N ASN A 472 14.79 -1.12 -8.17
CA ASN A 472 13.95 -1.76 -9.19
C ASN A 472 12.96 -2.75 -8.60
N GLY A 473 13.32 -3.42 -7.50
CA GLY A 473 12.57 -4.55 -6.94
C GLY A 473 11.79 -4.25 -5.66
N GLY A 474 12.11 -3.14 -4.96
CA GLY A 474 11.53 -2.85 -3.65
C GLY A 474 10.91 -1.46 -3.45
N THR A 475 11.26 -0.43 -4.24
CA THR A 475 10.72 0.92 -4.00
C THR A 475 9.35 1.18 -4.64
N ILE A 476 8.90 0.34 -5.58
CA ILE A 476 7.59 0.51 -6.23
C ILE A 476 6.52 -0.20 -5.43
N ASN A 477 5.59 0.58 -4.89
CA ASN A 477 4.50 0.12 -4.03
C ASN A 477 3.20 -0.15 -4.77
N ASP A 478 2.90 0.66 -5.78
CA ASP A 478 1.73 0.48 -6.62
C ASP A 478 2.15 0.39 -8.08
N GLN A 479 2.13 -0.80 -8.67
CA GLN A 479 2.48 -0.96 -10.08
C GLN A 479 1.34 -0.56 -11.04
N LYS A 480 0.13 -0.26 -10.54
CA LYS A 480 -1.01 0.23 -11.34
C LYS A 480 -1.16 1.75 -11.25
N GLY A 481 -1.05 2.32 -10.06
CA GLY A 481 -1.04 3.77 -9.80
C GLY A 481 0.34 4.42 -9.95
N PHE A 482 1.40 3.61 -10.04
CA PHE A 482 2.82 4.01 -10.09
C PHE A 482 3.33 4.80 -8.89
N ASP A 483 2.72 4.58 -7.72
CA ASP A 483 3.21 5.14 -6.48
C ASP A 483 4.47 4.45 -5.99
N TYR A 484 5.43 5.28 -5.59
CA TYR A 484 6.58 4.86 -4.84
C TYR A 484 6.21 4.81 -3.36
N GLY A 485 6.78 3.87 -2.62
CA GLY A 485 6.46 3.68 -1.21
C GLY A 485 7.50 2.83 -0.50
N ASN A 486 7.20 2.45 0.73
CA ASN A 486 8.15 1.76 1.61
C ASN A 486 8.26 0.26 1.32
N GLU A 487 7.41 -0.28 0.47
CA GLU A 487 7.34 -1.71 0.11
C GLU A 487 6.58 -1.91 -1.21
N SER A 488 6.13 -3.12 -1.55
CA SER A 488 5.62 -3.45 -2.89
C SER A 488 4.09 -3.39 -3.10
N ASP A 489 3.24 -3.19 -2.06
CA ASP A 489 1.79 -3.49 -2.15
C ASP A 489 0.77 -2.69 -1.32
N GLY A 490 1.10 -1.68 -0.52
CA GLY A 490 0.16 -1.09 0.45
C GLY A 490 0.60 0.12 1.29
N PHE A 491 1.89 0.42 1.43
CA PHE A 491 2.43 1.49 2.27
C PHE A 491 3.16 2.57 1.47
N TYR A 492 2.39 3.55 1.00
CA TYR A 492 2.87 4.77 0.36
C TYR A 492 2.78 5.97 1.32
N TYR A 493 3.76 6.86 1.25
CA TYR A 493 3.88 8.06 2.08
C TYR A 493 4.77 9.09 1.35
N SER A 494 4.32 10.34 1.33
CA SER A 494 4.95 11.44 0.59
C SER A 494 6.28 11.90 1.21
N GLY A 495 6.52 11.68 2.50
CA GLY A 495 7.79 12.07 3.13
C GLY A 495 8.99 11.20 2.77
N ALA A 496 8.82 10.09 2.02
CA ALA A 496 9.94 9.35 1.41
C ALA A 496 10.29 9.86 -0.01
N SER A 497 9.49 10.76 -0.59
CA SER A 497 9.63 11.23 -1.98
C SER A 497 10.99 11.86 -2.26
N TRP A 498 11.59 12.59 -1.32
CA TRP A 498 12.91 13.18 -1.49
C TRP A 498 14.01 12.12 -1.69
N ALA A 499 13.94 11.02 -0.94
CA ALA A 499 14.89 9.91 -0.99
C ALA A 499 14.78 9.16 -2.32
N GLN A 500 13.54 8.91 -2.75
CA GLN A 500 13.22 8.27 -4.02
C GLN A 500 13.64 9.15 -5.22
N ALA A 501 13.41 10.47 -5.14
CA ALA A 501 13.82 11.42 -6.18
C ALA A 501 15.34 11.48 -6.34
N LEU A 502 16.08 11.52 -5.23
CA LEU A 502 17.55 11.53 -5.25
C LEU A 502 18.11 10.20 -5.78
N ALA A 503 17.50 9.08 -5.39
CA ALA A 503 17.89 7.78 -5.92
C ALA A 503 17.61 7.67 -7.43
N LEU A 504 16.45 8.15 -7.89
CA LEU A 504 16.14 8.26 -9.32
C LEU A 504 17.17 9.13 -10.03
N ALA A 505 17.50 10.30 -9.47
CA ALA A 505 18.41 11.26 -10.08
C ALA A 505 19.87 10.78 -10.12
N ALA A 506 20.28 9.92 -9.19
CA ALA A 506 21.61 9.32 -9.14
C ALA A 506 21.80 8.15 -10.13
N GLY A 507 20.72 7.51 -10.59
CA GLY A 507 20.79 6.32 -11.45
C GLY A 507 20.33 6.55 -12.89
N MET A 508 20.83 5.70 -13.80
CA MET A 508 20.59 5.74 -15.23
C MET A 508 19.70 4.58 -15.69
N PRO A 509 18.79 4.80 -16.65
CA PRO A 509 18.11 3.69 -17.29
C PRO A 509 19.12 2.82 -18.04
N ALA A 510 19.06 1.51 -17.81
CA ALA A 510 19.85 0.53 -18.56
C ALA A 510 19.27 0.33 -19.96
N GLY A 511 20.11 -0.12 -20.90
CA GLY A 511 19.72 -0.27 -22.31
C GLY A 511 18.75 -1.44 -22.60
N GLY A 512 18.59 -2.39 -21.68
CA GLY A 512 17.70 -3.54 -21.85
C GLY A 512 16.26 -3.24 -21.45
N GLN A 513 15.32 -3.84 -22.19
CA GLN A 513 13.89 -3.74 -21.89
C GLN A 513 13.49 -4.59 -20.69
N VAL A 514 12.59 -4.05 -19.86
CA VAL A 514 12.03 -4.76 -18.68
C VAL A 514 10.78 -5.57 -19.00
N SER A 515 10.09 -5.27 -20.09
CA SER A 515 8.90 -6.00 -20.55
C SER A 515 8.60 -5.67 -22.01
N SER A 516 7.60 -6.34 -22.59
CA SER A 516 7.10 -6.05 -23.94
C SER A 516 6.49 -4.64 -24.06
N HIS A 517 5.96 -4.09 -22.97
CA HIS A 517 5.44 -2.73 -22.86
C HIS A 517 6.02 -2.06 -21.61
N PRO A 518 7.31 -1.65 -21.66
CA PRO A 518 8.02 -1.15 -20.49
C PRO A 518 7.47 0.19 -20.02
N TYR A 519 7.59 0.45 -18.72
CA TYR A 519 7.27 1.73 -18.11
C TYR A 519 8.52 2.38 -17.53
N HIS A 520 8.70 3.68 -17.74
CA HIS A 520 9.93 4.38 -17.35
C HIS A 520 9.85 4.90 -15.91
N ALA A 521 10.90 4.72 -15.11
CA ALA A 521 10.93 5.16 -13.70
C ALA A 521 10.75 6.68 -13.55
N ALA A 522 11.35 7.49 -14.43
CA ALA A 522 11.13 8.93 -14.40
C ALA A 522 9.66 9.32 -14.68
N GLN A 523 8.97 8.57 -15.54
CA GLN A 523 7.55 8.79 -15.80
C GLN A 523 6.70 8.33 -14.61
N ALA A 524 7.00 7.16 -14.03
CA ALA A 524 6.36 6.68 -12.81
C ALA A 524 6.49 7.70 -11.67
N PHE A 525 7.69 8.25 -11.45
CA PHE A 525 7.92 9.24 -10.40
C PHE A 525 7.19 10.56 -10.65
N ARG A 526 7.04 10.98 -11.91
CA ARG A 526 6.20 12.14 -12.28
C ARG A 526 4.75 11.92 -11.87
N GLU A 527 4.21 10.73 -12.12
CA GLU A 527 2.83 10.36 -11.79
C GLU A 527 2.63 10.23 -10.29
N HIS A 528 3.61 9.68 -9.57
CA HIS A 528 3.64 9.69 -8.12
C HIS A 528 3.55 11.13 -7.53
N LEU A 529 4.36 12.07 -8.05
CA LEU A 529 4.27 13.48 -7.63
C LEU A 529 2.91 14.09 -7.96
N ALA A 530 2.36 13.79 -9.15
CA ALA A 530 1.03 14.26 -9.53
C ALA A 530 -0.05 13.75 -8.57
N HIS A 531 0.04 12.48 -8.13
CA HIS A 531 -0.86 11.90 -7.15
C HIS A 531 -0.70 12.52 -5.74
N ILE A 532 0.50 12.96 -5.36
CA ILE A 532 0.68 13.71 -4.11
C ILE A 532 0.02 15.09 -4.22
N PHE A 533 0.33 15.86 -5.28
CA PHE A 533 -0.26 17.19 -5.49
C PHE A 533 -1.79 17.15 -5.55
N SER A 534 -2.29 16.04 -6.08
CA SER A 534 -3.69 15.70 -6.21
C SER A 534 -4.48 15.64 -4.90
N LEU A 535 -3.76 15.51 -3.78
CA LEU A 535 -4.32 15.31 -2.45
C LEU A 535 -3.89 16.43 -1.49
N VAL A 536 -3.41 17.56 -2.02
CA VAL A 536 -3.06 18.74 -1.22
C VAL A 536 -4.30 19.59 -0.98
N ASP A 537 -4.61 19.85 0.30
CA ASP A 537 -5.75 20.68 0.69
C ASP A 537 -5.50 22.18 0.47
N ASP A 538 -6.54 22.99 0.67
CA ASP A 538 -6.47 24.45 0.54
C ASP A 538 -5.51 25.11 1.54
N GLN A 539 -5.17 24.43 2.64
CA GLN A 539 -4.19 24.89 3.62
C GLN A 539 -2.75 24.52 3.22
N GLY A 540 -2.56 23.78 2.13
CA GLY A 540 -1.27 23.30 1.66
C GLY A 540 -0.82 21.98 2.28
N ARG A 541 -1.67 21.27 3.05
CA ARG A 541 -1.32 19.98 3.64
C ARG A 541 -1.60 18.85 2.67
N ASP A 542 -0.66 17.92 2.53
CA ASP A 542 -0.85 16.73 1.72
C ASP A 542 -1.60 15.63 2.51
N HIS A 543 -2.55 14.98 1.84
CA HIS A 543 -3.35 13.88 2.38
C HIS A 543 -3.00 12.55 1.70
N PHE A 544 -1.71 12.33 1.44
CA PHE A 544 -1.24 11.21 0.65
C PHE A 544 -0.83 10.00 1.50
N GLY A 545 -1.32 8.82 1.13
CA GLY A 545 -0.97 7.55 1.76
C GLY A 545 -1.26 7.52 3.25
N TYR A 546 -0.28 7.16 4.07
CA TYR A 546 -0.45 7.18 5.51
C TYR A 546 -0.91 8.55 6.03
N ASN A 547 -0.43 9.64 5.43
CA ASN A 547 -0.71 11.00 5.87
C ASN A 547 -2.12 11.47 5.50
N HIS A 548 -3.08 10.55 5.36
CA HIS A 548 -4.47 10.87 5.03
C HIS A 548 -5.12 11.91 5.97
N SER A 549 -4.62 12.08 7.19
CA SER A 549 -5.08 13.10 8.15
C SER A 549 -4.41 14.48 7.98
N GLY A 550 -3.33 14.58 7.19
CA GLY A 550 -2.53 15.80 7.00
C GLY A 550 -1.79 16.23 8.27
N GLN A 551 -1.50 15.28 9.17
CA GLN A 551 -0.87 15.57 10.48
C GLN A 551 0.65 15.66 10.40
N TRP A 552 1.30 14.93 9.49
CA TRP A 552 2.74 14.99 9.28
C TRP A 552 3.07 16.05 8.25
N VAL A 553 3.45 17.23 8.75
CA VAL A 553 3.61 18.42 7.92
C VAL A 553 4.95 18.48 7.17
N GLU A 554 5.95 17.71 7.61
CA GLU A 554 7.23 17.62 6.92
C GLU A 554 7.12 17.16 5.46
N CYS A 555 6.11 16.35 5.15
CA CYS A 555 5.80 15.85 3.82
C CYS A 555 5.76 16.94 2.76
N GLN A 556 5.19 18.10 3.11
CA GLN A 556 5.09 19.26 2.25
C GLN A 556 6.49 19.73 1.79
N LEU A 557 7.40 19.90 2.74
CA LEU A 557 8.76 20.35 2.48
C LEU A 557 9.52 19.31 1.64
N LEU A 558 9.40 18.03 1.99
CA LEU A 558 10.10 16.94 1.31
C LEU A 558 9.59 16.74 -0.12
N THR A 559 8.31 16.97 -0.38
CA THR A 559 7.73 16.95 -1.73
C THR A 559 8.28 18.09 -2.60
N ILE A 560 8.49 19.29 -2.04
CA ILE A 560 9.14 20.40 -2.77
C ILE A 560 10.57 20.01 -3.19
N LEU A 561 11.34 19.41 -2.27
CA LEU A 561 12.70 18.90 -2.55
C LEU A 561 12.68 17.82 -3.66
N ALA A 562 11.73 16.89 -3.57
CA ALA A 562 11.55 15.82 -4.56
C ALA A 562 11.24 16.38 -5.95
N THR A 563 10.35 17.38 -6.01
CA THR A 563 9.91 18.02 -7.26
C THR A 563 11.05 18.75 -7.95
N ARG A 564 11.85 19.52 -7.19
CA ARG A 564 13.05 20.18 -7.71
C ARG A 564 14.07 19.17 -8.24
N THR A 565 14.26 18.06 -7.51
CA THR A 565 15.18 16.99 -7.93
C THR A 565 14.71 16.32 -9.22
N TYR A 566 13.41 16.03 -9.32
CA TYR A 566 12.78 15.53 -10.53
C TYR A 566 12.97 16.48 -11.72
N LEU A 567 12.70 17.79 -11.53
CA LEU A 567 12.89 18.80 -12.57
C LEU A 567 14.32 18.78 -13.14
N LEU A 568 15.34 18.69 -12.28
CA LEU A 568 16.72 18.67 -12.74
C LEU A 568 17.13 17.34 -13.36
N HIS A 569 16.48 16.23 -13.00
CA HIS A 569 16.70 14.95 -13.63
C HIS A 569 16.07 14.89 -15.03
N SER A 570 14.79 15.28 -15.16
CA SER A 570 14.00 15.09 -16.38
C SER A 570 14.03 16.30 -17.32
N GLY A 571 14.13 17.51 -16.78
CA GLY A 571 13.95 18.76 -17.53
C GLY A 571 12.48 19.13 -17.76
N ASP A 572 11.52 18.43 -17.14
CA ASP A 572 10.08 18.64 -17.31
C ASP A 572 9.59 19.91 -16.58
N LEU A 573 9.97 21.06 -17.12
CA LEU A 573 9.58 22.38 -16.61
C LEU A 573 8.08 22.63 -16.79
N ALA A 574 7.45 22.04 -17.80
CA ALA A 574 6.01 22.20 -18.04
C ALA A 574 5.21 21.60 -16.88
N PHE A 575 5.56 20.40 -16.42
CA PHE A 575 4.95 19.78 -15.25
C PHE A 575 5.13 20.63 -13.98
N VAL A 576 6.32 21.20 -13.78
CA VAL A 576 6.55 22.09 -12.63
C VAL A 576 5.70 23.34 -12.72
N ARG A 577 5.67 24.03 -13.88
CA ARG A 577 4.86 25.25 -14.10
C ARG A 577 3.39 25.04 -13.77
N GLN A 578 2.86 23.89 -14.18
CA GLN A 578 1.49 23.49 -13.85
C GLN A 578 1.29 23.47 -12.33
N ASN A 579 2.18 22.79 -11.60
CA ASN A 579 2.00 22.52 -10.17
C ASN A 579 2.60 23.59 -9.23
N LEU A 580 3.15 24.69 -9.74
CA LEU A 580 3.76 25.74 -8.91
C LEU A 580 2.81 26.27 -7.84
N SER A 581 1.55 26.55 -8.19
CA SER A 581 0.57 27.06 -7.23
C SER A 581 0.37 26.12 -6.03
N THR A 582 0.42 24.81 -6.24
CA THR A 582 0.31 23.80 -5.18
C THR A 582 1.56 23.79 -4.30
N LEU A 583 2.75 23.86 -4.90
CA LEU A 583 4.02 23.95 -4.18
C LEU A 583 4.13 25.24 -3.35
N GLU A 584 3.63 26.37 -3.88
CA GLU A 584 3.53 27.64 -3.16
C GLU A 584 2.62 27.51 -1.93
N ARG A 585 1.44 26.88 -2.05
CA ARG A 585 0.54 26.63 -0.91
C ARG A 585 1.19 25.76 0.16
N MET A 586 1.88 24.69 -0.25
CA MET A 586 2.62 23.81 0.66
C MET A 586 3.66 24.57 1.49
N LEU A 587 4.43 25.48 0.87
CA LEU A 587 5.41 26.30 1.59
C LEU A 587 4.75 27.38 2.46
N GLU A 588 3.65 27.95 2.00
CA GLU A 588 2.89 28.99 2.70
C GLU A 588 2.38 28.52 4.07
N TYR A 589 2.02 27.24 4.20
CA TYR A 589 1.66 26.61 5.47
C TYR A 589 2.70 26.89 6.58
N PHE A 590 3.99 26.79 6.23
CA PHE A 590 5.12 27.02 7.13
C PHE A 590 5.39 28.51 7.34
N ILE A 591 5.26 29.32 6.28
CA ILE A 591 5.47 30.78 6.34
C ILE A 591 4.51 31.43 7.35
N GLN A 592 3.26 30.99 7.39
CA GLN A 592 2.21 31.50 8.28
C GLN A 592 2.38 31.07 9.74
N ARG A 593 3.11 29.97 9.99
CA ARG A 593 3.31 29.37 11.33
C ARG A 593 4.70 29.65 11.89
N ARG A 594 5.29 30.77 11.50
CA ARG A 594 6.57 31.24 12.06
C ARG A 594 6.33 31.95 13.39
N ASN A 595 7.20 31.69 14.35
CA ASN A 595 7.24 32.40 15.62
C ASN A 595 7.81 33.82 15.45
N ALA A 596 7.92 34.55 16.57
CA ALA A 596 8.47 35.91 16.59
C ALA A 596 9.93 36.01 16.10
N GLN A 597 10.69 34.91 16.16
CA GLN A 597 12.07 34.84 15.66
C GLN A 597 12.13 34.49 14.16
N GLY A 598 10.99 34.24 13.53
CA GLY A 598 10.91 33.94 12.09
C GLY A 598 11.17 32.47 11.75
N LEU A 599 11.10 31.55 12.72
CA LEU A 599 11.24 30.11 12.50
C LEU A 599 9.90 29.41 12.67
N PHE A 600 9.67 28.35 11.91
CA PHE A 600 8.49 27.50 12.07
C PHE A 600 8.46 26.90 13.48
N SER A 601 7.29 26.95 14.12
CA SER A 601 7.06 26.43 15.47
C SER A 601 5.81 25.55 15.49
N LEU A 602 5.92 24.41 16.16
CA LEU A 602 4.80 23.51 16.41
C LEU A 602 4.03 23.91 17.67
N ASP A 603 2.72 24.16 17.53
CA ASP A 603 1.86 24.62 18.61
C ASP A 603 1.57 23.55 19.69
N SER A 604 1.68 22.26 19.34
CA SER A 604 1.48 21.13 20.25
C SER A 604 2.53 20.04 20.02
N PRO A 605 2.79 19.16 21.00
CA PRO A 605 3.59 17.96 20.78
C PRO A 605 3.06 17.12 19.62
N GLY A 606 3.91 16.86 18.64
CA GLY A 606 3.65 15.99 17.50
C GLY A 606 4.86 15.11 17.22
N ALA A 607 4.63 13.87 16.77
CA ALA A 607 5.70 13.00 16.31
C ALA A 607 6.23 13.48 14.94
N HIS A 608 7.52 13.28 14.70
CA HIS A 608 8.05 13.27 13.34
C HIS A 608 7.80 11.89 12.74
N TRP A 609 7.41 11.80 11.47
CA TRP A 609 7.19 10.52 10.81
C TRP A 609 8.39 9.57 10.89
N TYR A 610 9.61 10.11 10.72
CA TYR A 610 10.80 9.27 10.67
C TYR A 610 11.16 8.63 12.03
N TYR A 611 10.58 9.15 13.11
CA TYR A 611 10.71 8.61 14.47
C TYR A 611 9.32 8.52 15.08
N ASP A 612 8.61 7.45 14.72
CA ASP A 612 7.21 7.13 15.04
C ASP A 612 6.78 7.55 16.47
N ASP A 613 7.68 7.38 17.45
CA ASP A 613 7.40 7.58 18.87
C ASP A 613 8.22 8.71 19.56
N VAL A 614 9.02 9.49 18.81
CA VAL A 614 9.77 10.63 19.38
C VAL A 614 8.97 11.93 19.22
N GLY A 615 8.33 12.36 20.32
CA GLY A 615 7.55 13.58 20.34
C GLY A 615 8.41 14.85 20.33
N THR A 616 8.08 15.81 19.47
CA THR A 616 8.68 17.15 19.48
C THR A 616 7.62 18.25 19.57
N SER A 617 7.99 19.45 20.00
CA SER A 617 7.12 20.63 19.98
C SER A 617 7.96 21.90 19.87
N GLY A 618 7.32 23.05 19.67
CA GLY A 618 8.02 24.33 19.59
C GLY A 618 8.92 24.43 18.36
N VAL A 619 10.10 25.03 18.53
CA VAL A 619 11.04 25.27 17.43
C VAL A 619 11.97 24.08 17.26
N ASN A 620 11.83 23.37 16.15
CA ASN A 620 12.57 22.16 15.89
C ASN A 620 13.53 22.34 14.69
N THR A 621 14.74 21.80 14.86
CA THR A 621 15.86 21.95 13.94
C THR A 621 15.63 21.21 12.62
N TYR A 622 15.02 20.02 12.65
CA TYR A 622 14.69 19.25 11.45
C TYR A 622 13.71 20.00 10.53
N TYR A 623 12.55 20.44 11.05
CA TYR A 623 11.55 21.15 10.23
C TYR A 623 12.14 22.43 9.64
N ASN A 624 12.87 23.21 10.43
CA ASN A 624 13.42 24.48 9.95
C ASN A 624 14.60 24.28 8.98
N ALA A 625 15.34 23.17 9.07
CA ALA A 625 16.37 22.83 8.09
C ALA A 625 15.77 22.55 6.71
N PHE A 626 14.71 21.74 6.67
CA PHE A 626 14.00 21.46 5.43
C PHE A 626 13.17 22.65 4.94
N PHE A 627 12.67 23.51 5.84
CA PHE A 627 11.97 24.73 5.44
C PHE A 627 12.90 25.71 4.72
N TYR A 628 14.11 25.90 5.24
CA TYR A 628 15.17 26.64 4.54
C TYR A 628 15.47 26.06 3.16
N LYS A 629 15.64 24.73 3.07
CA LYS A 629 15.96 24.06 1.80
C LYS A 629 14.82 24.18 0.80
N ALA A 630 13.58 23.95 1.22
CA ALA A 630 12.38 24.03 0.38
C ALA A 630 12.15 25.45 -0.15
N ALA A 631 12.37 26.49 0.67
CA ALA A 631 12.30 27.88 0.21
C ALA A 631 13.33 28.16 -0.90
N GLY A 632 14.56 27.66 -0.76
CA GLY A 632 15.58 27.78 -1.81
C GLY A 632 15.23 27.03 -3.10
N ASP A 633 14.72 25.81 -2.97
CA ASP A 633 14.33 24.97 -4.11
C ASP A 633 13.12 25.53 -4.86
N LEU A 634 12.11 26.03 -4.15
CA LEU A 634 10.97 26.69 -4.76
C LEU A 634 11.40 27.98 -5.45
N ALA A 635 12.32 28.77 -4.86
CA ALA A 635 12.87 29.94 -5.52
C ALA A 635 13.57 29.62 -6.85
N GLU A 636 14.26 28.48 -6.93
CA GLU A 636 14.90 28.02 -8.17
C GLU A 636 13.86 27.59 -9.21
N MET A 637 12.83 26.86 -8.81
CA MET A 637 11.72 26.46 -9.71
C MET A 637 10.93 27.67 -10.22
N GLU A 638 10.63 28.66 -9.38
CA GLU A 638 10.00 29.92 -9.77
C GLU A 638 10.87 30.71 -10.76
N ALA A 639 12.18 30.76 -10.53
CA ALA A 639 13.11 31.41 -11.46
C ALA A 639 13.18 30.68 -12.81
N ALA A 640 13.23 29.34 -12.79
CA ALA A 640 13.16 28.50 -13.99
C ALA A 640 11.86 28.72 -14.78
N ALA A 641 10.77 28.99 -14.08
CA ALA A 641 9.47 29.33 -14.65
C ALA A 641 9.33 30.81 -15.04
N GLU A 642 10.42 31.60 -14.96
CA GLU A 642 10.47 33.03 -15.30
C GLU A 642 9.63 33.95 -14.37
N ARG A 643 9.26 33.46 -13.17
CA ARG A 643 8.56 34.23 -12.12
C ARG A 643 9.55 34.88 -11.16
N VAL A 644 10.34 35.82 -11.69
CA VAL A 644 11.52 36.40 -11.04
C VAL A 644 11.21 37.08 -9.70
N GLU A 645 10.08 37.78 -9.58
CA GLU A 645 9.69 38.46 -8.34
C GLU A 645 9.43 37.45 -7.21
N LYS A 646 8.65 36.41 -7.50
CA LYS A 646 8.34 35.32 -6.56
C LYS A 646 9.59 34.57 -6.13
N ALA A 647 10.47 34.27 -7.09
CA ALA A 647 11.79 33.71 -6.80
C ALA A 647 12.61 34.61 -5.87
N GLY A 648 12.51 35.94 -6.02
CA GLY A 648 13.12 36.91 -5.11
C GLY A 648 12.61 36.80 -3.68
N GLU A 649 11.29 36.75 -3.49
CA GLU A 649 10.65 36.61 -2.17
C GLU A 649 11.15 35.36 -1.42
N TYR A 650 11.19 34.22 -2.09
CA TYR A 650 11.63 32.97 -1.48
C TYR A 650 13.14 32.93 -1.17
N ARG A 651 13.97 33.61 -1.95
CA ARG A 651 15.41 33.81 -1.61
C ARG A 651 15.59 34.67 -0.35
N GLU A 652 14.80 35.73 -0.22
CA GLU A 652 14.81 36.55 1.00
C GLU A 652 14.33 35.77 2.21
N LEU A 653 13.27 34.96 2.05
CA LEU A 653 12.79 34.04 3.09
C LEU A 653 13.90 33.08 3.52
N ALA A 654 14.55 32.37 2.59
CA ALA A 654 15.63 31.44 2.90
C ALA A 654 16.78 32.14 3.66
N ARG A 655 17.16 33.36 3.26
CA ARG A 655 18.20 34.14 3.98
C ARG A 655 17.78 34.49 5.41
N SER A 656 16.52 34.89 5.60
CA SER A 656 15.97 35.19 6.94
C SER A 656 15.95 33.95 7.84
N LEU A 657 15.55 32.79 7.30
CA LEU A 657 15.56 31.51 8.00
C LEU A 657 16.99 31.12 8.41
N HIS A 658 17.96 31.23 7.52
CA HIS A 658 19.35 30.92 7.82
C HIS A 658 19.91 31.75 9.00
N ALA A 659 19.62 33.05 9.01
CA ALA A 659 20.05 33.94 10.09
C ALA A 659 19.36 33.60 11.42
N ALA A 660 18.04 33.44 11.42
CA ALA A 660 17.27 33.11 12.61
C ALA A 660 17.64 31.74 13.20
N PHE A 661 17.83 30.74 12.33
CA PHE A 661 18.21 29.37 12.70
C PHE A 661 19.51 29.35 13.49
N ASN A 662 20.56 29.97 12.95
CA ASN A 662 21.86 30.02 13.61
C ASN A 662 21.85 30.87 14.88
N ALA A 663 21.06 31.94 14.92
CA ALA A 663 20.95 32.77 16.12
C ALA A 663 20.28 32.04 17.29
N LEU A 664 19.27 31.20 17.02
CA LEU A 664 18.48 30.55 18.06
C LEU A 664 18.99 29.14 18.43
N LEU A 665 19.32 28.31 17.44
CA LEU A 665 19.53 26.87 17.63
C LEU A 665 21.00 26.48 17.80
N TRP A 666 21.97 27.31 17.40
CA TRP A 666 23.39 26.99 17.59
C TRP A 666 23.80 27.14 19.06
N LYS A 667 24.48 26.12 19.60
CA LYS A 667 25.01 26.15 20.97
C LYS A 667 26.47 25.74 20.97
N GLU A 668 27.33 26.73 21.19
CA GLU A 668 28.78 26.54 21.30
C GLU A 668 29.14 25.68 22.54
N ASP A 669 28.38 25.81 23.62
CA ASP A 669 28.62 25.20 24.93
C ASP A 669 27.65 24.04 25.26
N ALA A 670 27.01 23.44 24.24
CA ALA A 670 26.11 22.32 24.45
C ALA A 670 26.79 21.14 25.20
N PRO A 671 26.09 20.46 26.14
CA PRO A 671 26.68 19.38 26.93
C PRO A 671 27.30 18.27 26.07
N GLY A 672 28.59 17.97 26.20
CA GLY A 672 29.30 16.97 25.37
C GLY A 672 30.00 17.54 24.12
N GLY A 673 29.73 18.78 23.73
CA GLY A 673 30.44 19.50 22.66
C GLY A 673 29.53 20.39 21.79
N PRO A 674 30.12 21.35 21.05
CA PRO A 674 29.35 22.29 20.22
C PRO A 674 28.49 21.58 19.18
N ARG A 675 27.22 21.99 19.05
CA ARG A 675 26.23 21.47 18.08
C ARG A 675 24.97 22.33 18.03
N TYR A 676 24.02 21.99 17.16
CA TYR A 676 22.68 22.56 17.23
C TYR A 676 21.87 21.90 18.36
N LEU A 677 20.95 22.65 18.97
CA LEU A 677 19.83 22.04 19.70
C LEU A 677 19.04 21.15 18.74
N ASP A 678 18.45 20.07 19.23
CA ASP A 678 17.53 19.25 18.45
C ASP A 678 16.17 19.98 18.34
N TRP A 679 15.69 20.53 19.45
CA TRP A 679 14.56 21.46 19.48
C TRP A 679 14.52 22.28 20.78
N ILE A 680 13.67 23.31 20.76
CA ILE A 680 13.24 24.08 21.93
C ILE A 680 11.73 23.85 22.06
N ASP A 681 11.29 23.20 23.14
CA ASP A 681 9.88 22.88 23.31
C ASP A 681 9.01 24.11 23.60
N VAL A 682 7.69 23.94 23.63
CA VAL A 682 6.73 25.03 23.92
C VAL A 682 6.90 25.66 25.31
N ALA A 683 7.57 24.99 26.24
CA ALA A 683 7.90 25.51 27.56
C ALA A 683 9.26 26.25 27.60
N GLY A 684 9.99 26.27 26.48
CA GLY A 684 11.32 26.86 26.36
C GLY A 684 12.46 25.94 26.80
N THR A 685 12.20 24.65 26.99
CA THR A 685 13.23 23.66 27.35
C THR A 685 14.10 23.35 26.13
N GLU A 686 15.41 23.55 26.29
CA GLU A 686 16.39 23.19 25.27
C GLU A 686 16.69 21.68 25.31
N VAL A 687 16.49 20.99 24.17
CA VAL A 687 16.77 19.56 24.02
C VAL A 687 17.95 19.36 23.07
N ALA A 688 18.95 18.59 23.50
CA ALA A 688 20.17 18.35 22.73
C ALA A 688 20.82 16.99 23.06
N TYR A 689 20.28 15.90 22.52
CA TYR A 689 20.83 14.55 22.60
C TYR A 689 21.48 14.07 21.29
N PHE A 690 21.61 14.98 20.31
CA PHE A 690 22.15 14.70 18.96
C PHE A 690 21.21 13.76 18.22
N CYS A 691 20.04 14.27 17.86
CA CYS A 691 19.15 13.64 16.89
C CYS A 691 19.76 13.81 15.50
N ASP A 692 20.04 12.72 14.82
CA ASP A 692 20.74 12.73 13.52
C ASP A 692 20.03 13.59 12.45
N LEU A 693 18.69 13.56 12.41
CA LEU A 693 17.83 14.37 11.54
C LEU A 693 17.85 15.86 11.86
N CYS A 694 18.23 16.23 13.09
CA CYS A 694 18.42 17.63 13.46
C CYS A 694 19.84 18.10 13.12
N GLN A 695 20.84 17.22 13.22
CA GLN A 695 22.25 17.62 13.05
C GLN A 695 22.71 17.49 11.59
N TRP A 696 22.61 16.31 11.00
CA TRP A 696 23.20 16.05 9.69
C TRP A 696 22.54 16.85 8.56
N PRO A 697 21.19 16.90 8.43
CA PRO A 697 20.54 17.72 7.42
C PRO A 697 20.90 19.20 7.54
N ALA A 698 20.95 19.76 8.75
CA ALA A 698 21.28 21.18 8.96
C ALA A 698 22.68 21.53 8.41
N VAL A 699 23.66 20.63 8.59
CA VAL A 699 24.97 20.75 7.95
C VAL A 699 24.85 20.55 6.44
N ALA A 700 24.26 19.45 5.98
CA ALA A 700 24.20 19.06 4.58
C ALA A 700 23.51 20.12 3.69
N VAL A 701 22.40 20.71 4.12
CA VAL A 701 21.68 21.76 3.36
C VAL A 701 22.34 23.13 3.47
N GLY A 702 23.19 23.34 4.48
CA GLY A 702 24.09 24.50 4.53
C GLY A 702 23.75 25.60 5.49
N LEU A 703 23.02 25.26 6.54
CA LEU A 703 22.79 26.19 7.65
C LEU A 703 24.04 26.33 8.50
N ALA A 704 24.84 25.29 8.62
CA ALA A 704 26.13 25.35 9.31
C ALA A 704 27.19 26.03 8.45
N SER A 705 27.88 27.02 9.04
CA SER A 705 29.16 27.48 8.50
C SER A 705 30.18 26.33 8.48
N PRO A 706 31.22 26.39 7.62
CA PRO A 706 32.25 25.36 7.58
C PRO A 706 32.92 25.10 8.95
N GLU A 707 33.02 26.12 9.80
CA GLU A 707 33.54 25.96 11.17
C GLU A 707 32.56 25.19 12.06
N GLN A 708 31.28 25.57 12.07
CA GLN A 708 30.24 24.86 12.83
C GLN A 708 30.15 23.40 12.37
N ALA A 709 30.17 23.15 11.06
CA ALA A 709 30.16 21.81 10.49
C ALA A 709 31.31 20.93 11.02
N ARG A 710 32.55 21.46 11.03
CA ARG A 710 33.71 20.76 11.63
C ARG A 710 33.52 20.49 13.12
N LYS A 711 32.98 21.44 13.88
CA LYS A 711 32.71 21.25 15.31
C LYS A 711 31.64 20.19 15.57
N ILE A 712 30.56 20.16 14.79
CA ILE A 712 29.49 19.15 14.89
C ILE A 712 30.06 17.76 14.61
N VAL A 713 30.80 17.58 13.50
CA VAL A 713 31.44 16.30 13.14
C VAL A 713 32.42 15.86 14.23
N ALA A 714 33.25 16.77 14.75
CA ALA A 714 34.19 16.45 15.82
C ALA A 714 33.49 16.07 17.16
N THR A 715 32.33 16.66 17.45
CA THR A 715 31.48 16.26 18.59
C THR A 715 30.93 14.85 18.36
N ALA A 716 30.41 14.58 17.16
CA ALA A 716 29.87 13.27 16.78
C ALA A 716 30.93 12.17 16.86
N ASP A 717 32.09 12.36 16.25
CA ASP A 717 33.17 11.35 16.17
C ASP A 717 33.70 10.97 17.56
N ARG A 718 33.85 11.97 18.45
CA ARG A 718 34.24 11.70 19.84
C ARG A 718 33.25 10.80 20.55
N ARG A 719 31.95 11.08 20.39
CA ARG A 719 30.89 10.28 21.01
C ARG A 719 30.76 8.90 20.35
N ILE A 720 30.86 8.83 19.02
CA ILE A 720 30.87 7.57 18.28
C ILE A 720 32.01 6.66 18.77
N ALA A 721 33.22 7.17 18.97
CA ALA A 721 34.34 6.37 19.49
C ALA A 721 34.04 5.75 20.87
N GLU A 722 33.31 6.47 21.74
CA GLU A 722 32.85 5.92 23.01
C GLU A 722 31.81 4.80 22.81
N LEU A 723 30.85 5.00 21.89
CA LEU A 723 29.79 4.02 21.59
C LEU A 723 30.34 2.76 20.90
N GLU A 724 31.38 2.88 20.07
CA GLU A 724 32.09 1.75 19.48
C GLU A 724 32.67 0.85 20.59
N ILE A 725 33.26 1.43 21.63
CA ILE A 725 33.83 0.70 22.77
C ILE A 725 32.74 0.14 23.69
N GLN A 726 31.73 0.94 24.03
CA GLN A 726 30.72 0.59 25.04
C GLN A 726 29.68 -0.41 24.53
N TYR A 727 29.29 -0.30 23.25
CA TYR A 727 28.13 -1.00 22.70
C TYR A 727 28.45 -1.77 21.42
N GLY A 728 29.70 -1.79 20.95
CA GLY A 728 30.07 -2.56 19.76
C GLY A 728 29.48 -1.99 18.47
N TYR A 729 29.30 -0.68 18.38
CA TYR A 729 28.96 -0.03 17.12
C TYR A 729 30.11 -0.21 16.12
N HIS A 730 29.77 -0.54 14.87
CA HIS A 730 30.78 -0.78 13.81
C HIS A 730 30.71 0.21 12.66
N GLY A 731 29.83 1.22 12.72
CA GLY A 731 29.74 2.25 11.69
C GLY A 731 29.08 1.81 10.38
N GLY A 732 28.23 0.78 10.39
CA GLY A 732 27.52 0.29 9.18
C GLY A 732 26.53 1.30 8.59
N ALA A 733 25.86 2.09 9.43
CA ALA A 733 24.98 3.19 9.05
C ALA A 733 24.99 4.25 10.16
N SER A 734 24.44 5.44 9.92
CA SER A 734 24.31 6.50 10.94
C SER A 734 23.54 6.00 12.16
N LEU A 735 23.84 6.55 13.33
CA LEU A 735 23.02 6.31 14.53
C LEU A 735 21.94 7.38 14.61
N SER A 736 20.71 6.98 14.92
CA SER A 736 19.55 7.88 15.08
C SER A 736 19.74 8.90 16.20
N ALA A 737 20.49 8.52 17.23
CA ALA A 737 20.83 9.34 18.38
C ALA A 737 22.21 8.98 18.94
N LEU A 738 22.98 9.97 19.41
CA LEU A 738 24.29 9.71 20.06
C LEU A 738 24.23 9.72 21.60
N TRP A 739 23.19 10.30 22.17
CA TRP A 739 22.83 10.20 23.59
C TRP A 739 21.40 9.68 23.75
N PRO A 740 21.07 9.07 24.89
CA PRO A 740 19.70 8.59 25.14
C PRO A 740 18.67 9.70 24.97
N VAL A 741 17.58 9.38 24.28
CA VAL A 741 16.44 10.30 24.10
C VAL A 741 15.89 10.67 25.49
N PRO A 742 15.76 11.97 25.84
CA PRO A 742 15.40 12.40 27.19
C PRO A 742 13.96 12.06 27.60
N GLN A 743 13.05 12.06 26.63
CA GLN A 743 11.68 11.59 26.81
C GLN A 743 11.73 10.07 26.81
N LYS A 744 11.19 9.40 27.83
CA LYS A 744 11.26 7.94 28.00
C LYS A 744 10.53 7.26 26.82
N PRO A 745 11.20 6.93 25.70
CA PRO A 745 10.50 6.48 24.51
C PRO A 745 10.15 5.00 24.70
N PRO A 746 9.25 4.44 23.89
CA PRO A 746 8.93 3.02 23.99
C PRO A 746 10.17 2.13 23.76
N GLU A 747 11.16 2.60 22.99
CA GLU A 747 12.39 1.85 22.72
C GLU A 747 13.49 2.06 23.76
N SER A 748 14.11 0.96 24.18
CA SER A 748 15.29 1.02 25.04
C SER A 748 16.51 1.56 24.29
N TRP A 749 17.45 2.20 25.01
CA TRP A 749 18.70 2.70 24.44
C TRP A 749 19.43 1.62 23.63
N GLN A 750 19.95 1.98 22.46
CA GLN A 750 20.53 1.15 21.40
C GLN A 750 19.52 0.59 20.37
N ASN A 751 18.28 1.07 20.34
CA ASN A 751 17.25 0.57 19.42
C ASN A 751 16.59 1.71 18.65
N TYR A 752 16.32 1.47 17.36
CA TYR A 752 15.60 2.36 16.45
C TYR A 752 15.91 3.85 16.64
N ALA A 753 14.90 4.67 16.99
CA ALA A 753 15.02 6.10 17.23
C ALA A 753 15.93 6.47 18.42
N ASN A 754 16.10 5.55 19.36
CA ASN A 754 16.87 5.72 20.60
C ASN A 754 18.26 5.08 20.51
N GLY A 755 19.03 5.48 19.48
CA GLY A 755 20.43 5.06 19.28
C GLY A 755 20.63 3.81 18.44
N GLY A 756 19.61 3.34 17.72
CA GLY A 756 19.73 2.34 16.66
C GLY A 756 20.33 2.92 15.37
N HIS A 757 20.32 2.16 14.27
CA HIS A 757 20.79 2.67 12.96
C HIS A 757 19.67 3.40 12.22
N GLY A 758 19.96 4.62 11.78
CA GLY A 758 19.18 5.34 10.77
C GLY A 758 19.76 5.06 9.38
N LEU A 759 19.05 4.29 8.56
CA LEU A 759 19.53 3.90 7.22
C LEU A 759 19.52 5.09 6.24
N SER A 760 18.35 5.67 5.92
CA SER A 760 18.32 6.82 5.01
C SER A 760 19.08 8.06 5.54
N PRO A 761 19.09 8.36 6.86
CA PRO A 761 19.93 9.44 7.41
C PRO A 761 21.43 9.28 7.14
N THR A 762 21.90 8.08 6.79
CA THR A 762 23.28 7.85 6.35
C THR A 762 23.66 8.71 5.14
N TYR A 763 22.72 8.99 4.25
CA TYR A 763 22.93 9.98 3.18
C TYR A 763 23.31 11.34 3.75
N TRP A 764 22.53 11.85 4.72
CA TRP A 764 22.77 13.16 5.31
C TRP A 764 24.09 13.22 6.08
N GLU A 765 24.48 12.17 6.82
CA GLU A 765 25.79 12.13 7.50
C GLU A 765 26.94 12.27 6.48
N ILE A 766 26.88 11.51 5.36
CA ILE A 766 27.93 11.56 4.34
C ILE A 766 28.04 12.98 3.77
N LEU A 767 26.92 13.59 3.37
CA LEU A 767 26.89 14.95 2.84
C LEU A 767 27.39 15.99 3.86
N ALA A 768 27.03 15.83 5.13
CA ALA A 768 27.48 16.69 6.22
C ALA A 768 29.00 16.61 6.44
N ARG A 769 29.57 15.39 6.41
CA ARG A 769 31.02 15.18 6.51
C ARG A 769 31.77 15.81 5.35
N ILE A 770 31.28 15.63 4.11
CA ILE A 770 31.86 16.30 2.93
C ILE A 770 31.88 17.82 3.14
N ARG A 771 30.77 18.40 3.60
CA ARG A 771 30.69 19.85 3.84
C ARG A 771 31.57 20.34 4.99
N ALA A 772 31.86 19.48 5.97
CA ALA A 772 32.84 19.75 7.01
C ALA A 772 34.30 19.63 6.53
N GLY A 773 34.53 19.12 5.31
CA GLY A 773 35.87 18.83 4.79
C GLY A 773 36.43 17.46 5.22
N ASP A 774 35.57 16.56 5.70
CA ASP A 774 35.92 15.21 6.15
C ASP A 774 35.60 14.16 5.06
N ALA A 775 36.36 14.21 3.95
CA ALA A 775 36.23 13.26 2.85
C ALA A 775 36.50 11.80 3.27
N GLU A 776 37.46 11.60 4.18
CA GLU A 776 37.83 10.27 4.69
C GLU A 776 36.72 9.64 5.55
N GLY A 777 36.11 10.40 6.45
CA GLY A 777 34.98 9.92 7.24
C GLY A 777 33.76 9.63 6.39
N ALA A 778 33.46 10.50 5.41
CA ALA A 778 32.39 10.30 4.43
C ALA A 778 32.57 9.00 3.63
N HIS A 779 33.76 8.79 3.06
CA HIS A 779 34.09 7.57 2.33
C HIS A 779 34.03 6.33 3.23
N ARG A 780 34.61 6.40 4.43
CA ARG A 780 34.60 5.28 5.40
C ARG A 780 33.18 4.88 5.79
N ARG A 781 32.29 5.86 5.98
CA ARG A 781 30.87 5.64 6.28
C ARG A 781 30.18 4.90 5.14
N LEU A 782 30.30 5.42 3.91
CA LEU A 782 29.67 4.81 2.73
C LEU A 782 30.21 3.40 2.45
N LYS A 783 31.52 3.21 2.58
CA LYS A 783 32.16 1.90 2.40
C LYS A 783 31.64 0.86 3.39
N ARG A 784 31.57 1.20 4.68
CA ARG A 784 31.01 0.29 5.71
C ARG A 784 29.54 -0.02 5.48
N PHE A 785 28.77 0.94 4.97
CA PHE A 785 27.39 0.72 4.54
C PHE A 785 27.32 -0.29 3.39
N ALA A 786 28.13 -0.10 2.35
CA ALA A 786 28.19 -0.98 1.19
C ALA A 786 28.60 -2.41 1.56
N GLU A 787 29.66 -2.56 2.38
CA GLU A 787 30.13 -3.85 2.89
C GLU A 787 29.04 -4.57 3.69
N ARG A 788 28.25 -3.84 4.48
CA ARG A 788 27.15 -4.41 5.26
C ARG A 788 25.96 -4.77 4.37
N ALA A 789 25.59 -3.89 3.43
CA ALA A 789 24.55 -4.13 2.45
C ALA A 789 24.82 -5.41 1.65
N ALA A 790 26.07 -5.64 1.22
CA ALA A 790 26.46 -6.85 0.51
C ALA A 790 26.27 -8.14 1.32
N ARG A 791 26.34 -8.06 2.66
CA ARG A 791 26.18 -9.22 3.56
C ARG A 791 24.74 -9.46 4.00
N THR A 792 23.95 -8.40 4.16
CA THR A 792 22.64 -8.48 4.84
C THR A 792 21.48 -8.00 3.99
N SER A 793 21.75 -7.38 2.84
CA SER A 793 20.77 -6.67 2.00
C SER A 793 19.95 -5.61 2.76
N TRP A 794 20.39 -5.25 3.97
CA TRP A 794 19.67 -4.42 4.94
C TRP A 794 18.20 -4.84 5.14
N VAL A 795 17.96 -6.15 5.27
CA VAL A 795 16.62 -6.68 5.59
C VAL A 795 16.23 -6.30 7.03
N GLY A 796 15.02 -5.77 7.20
CA GLY A 796 14.46 -5.19 8.42
C GLY A 796 14.21 -3.69 8.26
N ASN A 797 13.15 -3.15 8.88
CA ASN A 797 12.91 -1.70 8.88
C ASN A 797 13.71 -0.95 9.95
N TRP A 798 14.12 -1.58 11.05
CA TRP A 798 15.00 -0.95 12.02
C TRP A 798 16.07 -1.88 12.58
N PHE A 799 17.09 -1.27 13.19
CA PHE A 799 18.29 -2.00 13.59
C PHE A 799 18.81 -1.50 14.94
N THR A 800 19.33 -2.42 15.75
CA THR A 800 20.04 -2.08 16.99
C THR A 800 21.32 -1.32 16.72
N MET A 801 21.99 -0.78 17.74
CA MET A 801 23.30 -0.12 17.60
C MET A 801 24.39 -1.06 17.03
N GLN A 802 24.33 -2.37 17.29
CA GLN A 802 25.20 -3.37 16.66
C GLN A 802 24.79 -3.67 15.19
N GLY A 803 23.64 -3.14 14.80
CA GLY A 803 22.98 -3.27 13.50
C GLY A 803 22.23 -4.59 13.33
N GLN A 804 21.86 -5.25 14.43
CA GLN A 804 21.00 -6.42 14.33
C GLN A 804 19.62 -5.96 13.87
N PRO A 805 19.02 -6.57 12.82
CA PRO A 805 17.69 -6.21 12.40
C PRO A 805 16.70 -6.53 13.52
N GLN A 806 15.72 -5.68 13.67
CA GLN A 806 14.58 -5.83 14.56
C GLN A 806 13.42 -5.23 13.79
N ALA A 807 12.35 -5.97 13.51
CA ALA A 807 11.37 -5.48 12.55
C ALA A 807 10.10 -6.32 12.52
N ALA A 808 8.97 -5.67 12.22
CA ALA A 808 7.76 -6.31 11.69
C ALA A 808 7.69 -6.20 10.14
N GLU A 809 8.56 -5.37 9.54
CA GLU A 809 8.58 -5.05 8.12
C GLU A 809 9.83 -5.61 7.42
N ALA A 810 9.73 -5.89 6.12
CA ALA A 810 10.83 -6.45 5.34
C ALA A 810 12.01 -5.46 5.14
N TYR A 811 11.75 -4.17 4.93
CA TYR A 811 12.73 -3.09 4.69
C TYR A 811 12.01 -1.74 4.68
N LEU A 812 12.79 -0.65 4.71
CA LEU A 812 12.33 0.69 4.34
C LEU A 812 12.91 1.06 2.97
N ALA A 813 12.06 1.35 2.00
CA ALA A 813 12.51 1.66 0.64
C ALA A 813 13.37 2.93 0.55
N ASP A 814 13.20 3.87 1.48
CA ASP A 814 13.94 5.14 1.52
C ASP A 814 15.45 4.98 1.72
N MET A 815 15.94 3.84 2.22
CA MET A 815 17.38 3.54 2.33
C MET A 815 18.07 3.48 0.95
N VAL A 816 17.30 3.40 -0.14
CA VAL A 816 17.78 3.46 -1.52
C VAL A 816 18.52 4.77 -1.85
N VAL A 817 18.35 5.82 -1.04
CA VAL A 817 19.03 7.09 -1.22
C VAL A 817 20.52 7.04 -0.86
N VAL A 818 20.96 6.09 -0.02
CA VAL A 818 22.35 6.08 0.48
C VAL A 818 23.39 5.99 -0.66
N PRO A 819 23.24 5.14 -1.70
CA PRO A 819 24.09 5.18 -2.89
C PRO A 819 24.19 6.55 -3.57
N ALA A 820 23.15 7.39 -3.52
CA ALA A 820 23.18 8.73 -4.10
C ALA A 820 24.19 9.66 -3.40
N ALA A 821 24.60 9.36 -2.17
CA ALA A 821 25.63 10.12 -1.46
C ALA A 821 27.01 10.00 -2.12
N LEU A 822 27.26 8.95 -2.91
CA LEU A 822 28.44 8.86 -3.77
C LEU A 822 28.45 9.99 -4.80
N ILE A 823 27.35 10.17 -5.53
CA ILE A 823 27.22 11.13 -6.62
C ILE A 823 27.19 12.57 -6.09
N TYR A 824 26.28 12.85 -5.16
CA TYR A 824 26.03 14.22 -4.69
C TYR A 824 27.00 14.66 -3.57
N GLY A 825 27.64 13.71 -2.89
CA GLY A 825 28.61 13.99 -1.82
C GLY A 825 30.05 13.82 -2.28
N ILE A 826 30.52 12.57 -2.40
CA ILE A 826 31.94 12.27 -2.63
C ILE A 826 32.43 12.80 -3.99
N LEU A 827 31.67 12.53 -5.06
CA LEU A 827 31.95 13.07 -6.39
C LEU A 827 31.58 14.56 -6.51
N GLY A 828 30.74 15.05 -5.58
CA GLY A 828 30.41 16.47 -5.44
C GLY A 828 29.62 17.05 -6.61
N VAL A 829 28.83 16.22 -7.30
CA VAL A 829 27.96 16.67 -8.38
C VAL A 829 26.81 17.48 -7.80
N THR A 830 26.66 18.74 -8.20
CA THR A 830 25.62 19.65 -7.72
C THR A 830 24.87 20.27 -8.90
N PRO A 831 23.73 19.69 -9.31
CA PRO A 831 22.91 20.27 -10.37
C PRO A 831 22.12 21.47 -9.84
N SER A 832 22.00 22.51 -10.66
CA SER A 832 21.08 23.66 -10.52
C SER A 832 20.28 23.81 -11.81
N TRP A 833 19.30 24.69 -11.88
CA TRP A 833 18.59 24.95 -13.13
C TRP A 833 19.51 25.52 -14.22
N ASP A 834 20.49 26.35 -13.87
CA ASP A 834 21.30 27.03 -14.89
C ASP A 834 22.55 26.24 -15.29
N ARG A 835 23.05 25.37 -14.41
CA ARG A 835 24.33 24.68 -14.59
C ARG A 835 24.43 23.38 -13.79
N LEU A 836 25.29 22.51 -14.28
CA LEU A 836 25.77 21.32 -13.57
C LEU A 836 27.18 21.60 -13.05
N GLU A 837 27.36 21.65 -11.74
CA GLU A 837 28.66 21.88 -11.10
C GLU A 837 29.21 20.59 -10.50
N VAL A 838 30.53 20.46 -10.45
CA VAL A 838 31.21 19.32 -9.82
C VAL A 838 32.31 19.86 -8.92
N THR A 839 32.18 19.64 -7.62
CA THR A 839 33.16 20.03 -6.60
C THR A 839 33.62 18.78 -5.85
N PRO A 840 34.59 18.04 -6.42
CA PRO A 840 34.95 16.72 -5.89
C PRO A 840 35.55 16.79 -4.50
N CYS A 841 35.20 15.82 -3.65
CA CYS A 841 35.76 15.61 -2.32
C CYS A 841 36.19 14.15 -2.19
N LEU A 842 37.12 13.74 -3.06
CA LEU A 842 37.58 12.36 -3.13
C LEU A 842 38.42 11.98 -1.89
N PRO A 843 38.30 10.74 -1.39
CA PRO A 843 39.20 10.22 -0.38
C PRO A 843 40.64 10.09 -0.92
N ALA A 844 41.60 10.07 -0.02
CA ALA A 844 43.00 9.83 -0.31
C ALA A 844 43.17 8.47 -1.00
N GLY A 845 43.89 8.47 -2.13
CA GLY A 845 44.16 7.26 -2.90
C GLY A 845 43.18 6.98 -4.04
N TRP A 846 42.21 7.87 -4.31
CA TRP A 846 41.43 7.83 -5.54
C TRP A 846 42.09 8.71 -6.62
N PRO A 847 42.81 8.13 -7.60
CA PRO A 847 43.44 8.91 -8.66
C PRO A 847 42.43 9.45 -9.67
N ARG A 848 41.31 8.73 -9.84
CA ARG A 848 40.22 9.04 -10.75
C ARG A 848 38.90 8.50 -10.24
N ALA A 849 37.79 9.08 -10.68
CA ALA A 849 36.45 8.51 -10.57
C ALA A 849 35.58 9.01 -11.72
N GLU A 850 34.67 8.17 -12.22
CA GLU A 850 33.71 8.57 -13.25
C GLU A 850 32.27 8.23 -12.82
N ALA A 851 31.33 9.04 -13.28
CA ALA A 851 29.91 8.76 -13.17
C ALA A 851 29.14 9.29 -14.38
N ASP A 852 28.17 8.53 -14.88
CA ASP A 852 27.17 9.04 -15.81
C ASP A 852 25.94 9.50 -15.01
N ILE A 853 25.49 10.74 -15.26
CA ILE A 853 24.31 11.33 -14.61
C ILE A 853 23.35 11.91 -15.64
N LEU A 854 22.08 12.04 -15.26
CA LEU A 854 21.05 12.69 -16.07
C LEU A 854 20.81 14.08 -15.52
N TYR A 855 20.96 15.06 -16.41
CA TYR A 855 20.68 16.45 -16.13
C TYR A 855 19.82 17.00 -17.26
N LYS A 856 18.58 17.37 -16.92
CA LYS A 856 17.51 17.78 -17.83
C LYS A 856 17.27 16.76 -18.95
N GLY A 857 17.24 15.49 -18.58
CA GLY A 857 17.03 14.33 -19.44
C GLY A 857 18.20 13.97 -20.35
N ARG A 858 19.29 14.75 -20.35
CA ARG A 858 20.51 14.47 -21.10
C ARG A 858 21.54 13.77 -20.23
N ARG A 859 22.16 12.72 -20.76
CA ARG A 859 23.27 12.04 -20.09
C ARG A 859 24.51 12.92 -20.13
N HIS A 860 25.18 13.05 -19.01
CA HIS A 860 26.47 13.71 -18.89
C HIS A 860 27.43 12.76 -18.21
N ARG A 861 28.60 12.59 -18.81
CA ARG A 861 29.71 11.86 -18.20
C ARG A 861 30.57 12.83 -17.40
N VAL A 862 30.64 12.59 -16.10
CA VAL A 862 31.50 13.31 -15.18
C VAL A 862 32.77 12.49 -14.98
N ARG A 863 33.91 13.02 -15.39
CA ARG A 863 35.24 12.43 -15.12
C ARG A 863 35.99 13.31 -14.14
N ILE A 864 36.52 12.71 -13.09
CA ILE A 864 37.27 13.40 -12.04
C ILE A 864 38.67 12.81 -12.01
N GLU A 865 39.69 13.66 -12.16
CA GLU A 865 41.10 13.29 -12.07
C GLU A 865 41.79 14.25 -11.09
N GLY A 866 42.21 13.73 -9.93
CA GLY A 866 42.68 14.58 -8.84
C GLY A 866 41.62 15.58 -8.37
N ALA A 867 41.89 16.88 -8.53
CA ALA A 867 40.96 17.97 -8.17
C ALA A 867 40.22 18.55 -9.39
N GLU A 868 40.50 18.07 -10.60
CA GLU A 868 39.88 18.55 -11.82
C GLU A 868 38.68 17.66 -12.18
N ALA A 869 37.58 18.28 -12.60
CA ALA A 869 36.40 17.59 -13.09
C ALA A 869 36.07 18.05 -14.52
N GLN A 870 35.79 17.09 -15.40
CA GLN A 870 35.34 17.30 -16.76
C GLN A 870 33.91 16.77 -16.89
N ILE A 871 33.05 17.57 -17.52
CA ILE A 871 31.65 17.23 -17.79
C ILE A 871 31.49 17.13 -19.31
N GLU A 872 31.24 15.92 -19.80
CA GLU A 872 31.00 15.64 -21.21
C GLU A 872 29.50 15.39 -21.44
N PRO A 873 28.76 16.30 -22.09
CA PRO A 873 27.37 16.04 -22.47
C PRO A 873 27.33 14.96 -23.57
N LEU A 874 26.47 13.98 -23.39
CA LEU A 874 26.27 12.86 -24.32
C LEU A 874 24.87 12.96 -24.96
N GLU A 875 24.20 11.84 -25.15
CA GLU A 875 22.88 11.76 -25.77
C GLU A 875 21.74 12.21 -24.84
N GLN A 876 20.64 12.65 -25.45
CA GLN A 876 19.35 12.78 -24.76
C GLN A 876 18.81 11.37 -24.47
N VAL A 877 18.52 11.07 -23.21
CA VAL A 877 18.04 9.75 -22.76
C VAL A 877 16.57 9.82 -22.40
N ILE A 878 16.19 10.87 -21.67
CA ILE A 878 14.81 11.17 -21.34
C ILE A 878 14.35 12.28 -22.28
N ASP A 879 13.44 11.93 -23.18
CA ASP A 879 12.68 12.88 -23.97
C ASP A 879 11.23 12.65 -23.60
N LEU A 880 10.77 13.30 -22.52
CA LEU A 880 9.39 13.16 -22.09
C LEU A 880 8.52 14.04 -23.00
N PRO A 881 7.63 13.44 -23.81
CA PRO A 881 6.57 14.22 -24.43
C PRO A 881 5.67 14.79 -23.33
N LEU A 882 4.90 15.84 -23.65
CA LEU A 882 3.77 16.24 -22.84
C LEU A 882 2.78 15.06 -22.81
N ALA A 883 2.86 14.29 -21.74
CA ALA A 883 2.04 13.12 -21.50
C ALA A 883 1.06 13.46 -20.38
N TRP A 884 -0.22 13.53 -20.74
CA TRP A 884 -1.29 13.64 -19.77
C TRP A 884 -1.92 12.26 -19.60
N LEU A 885 -1.79 11.73 -18.39
CA LEU A 885 -2.53 10.57 -17.93
C LEU A 885 -3.86 11.08 -17.39
N MET A 886 -4.97 10.77 -18.06
CA MET A 886 -6.31 10.93 -17.50
C MET A 886 -6.73 9.54 -17.05
N ASP A 887 -6.45 9.18 -15.79
CA ASP A 887 -6.86 7.89 -15.22
C ASP A 887 -8.33 7.93 -14.82
N ALA A 888 -9.19 7.99 -15.84
CA ALA A 888 -10.61 7.74 -15.66
C ALA A 888 -10.85 6.23 -15.68
N ASN A 889 -10.76 5.57 -14.51
CA ASN A 889 -11.37 4.26 -14.34
C ASN A 889 -12.89 4.44 -14.48
N LEU A 890 -13.44 4.26 -15.67
CA LEU A 890 -14.88 4.36 -15.93
C LEU A 890 -15.57 3.09 -15.42
N GLN A 891 -15.62 2.91 -14.10
CA GLN A 891 -16.42 1.86 -13.51
C GLN A 891 -17.88 2.31 -13.45
N GLN A 892 -18.76 1.48 -14.01
CA GLN A 892 -20.20 1.70 -13.99
C GLN A 892 -20.70 1.65 -12.55
N THR A 893 -21.09 2.78 -11.99
CA THR A 893 -21.84 2.84 -10.73
C THR A 893 -23.31 3.12 -11.06
N GLY A 894 -24.14 2.07 -11.02
CA GLY A 894 -25.61 2.13 -11.05
C GLY A 894 -26.27 2.66 -12.35
N PRO A 895 -27.60 2.51 -12.50
CA PRO A 895 -28.30 2.94 -13.70
C PRO A 895 -28.75 4.40 -13.56
N GLY A 896 -28.20 5.28 -14.39
CA GLY A 896 -28.74 6.64 -14.59
C GLY A 896 -27.74 7.79 -14.47
N ASN A 897 -26.51 7.54 -13.98
CA ASN A 897 -25.53 8.59 -13.77
C ASN A 897 -24.34 8.48 -14.72
N ALA A 898 -23.83 9.65 -15.12
CA ALA A 898 -22.61 9.83 -15.86
C ALA A 898 -21.45 9.04 -15.24
N ALA A 899 -20.58 8.54 -16.11
CA ALA A 899 -19.22 8.13 -15.82
C ALA A 899 -18.61 8.84 -14.60
N THR A 900 -18.57 8.18 -13.44
CA THR A 900 -17.80 8.66 -12.30
C THR A 900 -16.34 8.30 -12.52
N VAL A 901 -15.50 9.31 -12.64
CA VAL A 901 -14.04 9.15 -12.60
C VAL A 901 -13.64 8.98 -11.14
N SER A 902 -12.97 7.87 -10.81
CA SER A 902 -12.18 7.77 -9.59
C SER A 902 -10.70 7.88 -9.96
N ASN A 903 -10.07 8.95 -9.46
CA ASN A 903 -8.69 9.42 -9.67
C ASN A 903 -8.49 10.41 -10.83
N ILE A 904 -8.88 11.65 -10.57
CA ILE A 904 -8.36 12.82 -11.26
C ILE A 904 -8.07 13.88 -10.19
N ASP A 905 -6.85 14.40 -10.17
CA ASP A 905 -6.64 15.81 -9.86
C ASP A 905 -5.69 16.39 -10.91
N PHE A 906 -6.11 17.52 -11.47
CA PHE A 906 -5.39 18.27 -12.46
C PHE A 906 -4.93 19.54 -11.77
N GLY A 907 -3.67 19.55 -11.35
CA GLY A 907 -3.03 20.68 -10.71
C GLY A 907 -2.79 21.86 -11.64
N ASP A 908 -3.75 22.30 -12.43
CA ASP A 908 -3.72 23.59 -13.12
C ASP A 908 -4.64 24.58 -12.41
N GLY A 909 -4.06 25.41 -11.55
CA GLY A 909 -4.74 26.55 -10.90
C GLY A 909 -5.19 27.64 -11.87
N GLY A 910 -5.95 27.29 -12.91
CA GLY A 910 -6.68 28.19 -13.80
C GLY A 910 -8.11 28.37 -13.29
N SER A 911 -8.50 29.61 -13.02
CA SER A 911 -9.85 29.96 -12.59
C SER A 911 -10.91 29.54 -13.61
N LEU A 912 -11.79 28.62 -13.22
CA LEU A 912 -13.10 28.43 -13.83
C LEU A 912 -14.15 28.97 -12.84
N GLU A 913 -14.96 29.92 -13.28
CA GLU A 913 -16.22 30.24 -12.60
C GLU A 913 -17.07 28.96 -12.58
N LEU A 914 -17.19 28.36 -11.39
CA LEU A 914 -18.08 27.24 -11.13
C LEU A 914 -19.17 27.69 -10.18
N THR A 915 -20.39 27.69 -10.71
CA THR A 915 -21.63 27.75 -9.95
C THR A 915 -21.64 26.67 -8.84
N PRO A 916 -22.03 26.99 -7.59
CA PRO A 916 -21.74 26.14 -6.43
C PRO A 916 -22.63 24.90 -6.31
N THR A 917 -22.04 23.80 -5.83
CA THR A 917 -22.76 22.70 -5.12
C THR A 917 -22.30 22.67 -3.66
N PRO A 918 -23.21 22.72 -2.67
CA PRO A 918 -22.87 22.96 -1.26
C PRO A 918 -22.20 21.77 -0.53
N ASP A 919 -21.23 22.14 0.30
CA ASP A 919 -20.42 21.39 1.26
C ASP A 919 -21.27 20.86 2.44
N ASN A 920 -21.12 19.59 2.83
CA ASN A 920 -21.90 18.98 3.92
C ASN A 920 -21.01 18.39 5.03
N ARG A 921 -19.76 18.85 5.16
CA ARG A 921 -18.83 18.39 6.21
C ARG A 921 -19.25 18.77 7.65
N ASP A 922 -20.17 19.72 7.81
CA ASP A 922 -20.69 20.18 9.11
C ASP A 922 -22.06 19.55 9.50
N ALA A 923 -22.58 18.62 8.69
CA ALA A 923 -23.90 18.01 8.91
C ALA A 923 -23.86 16.92 10.00
N LEU A 924 -24.64 17.08 11.07
CA LEU A 924 -24.85 16.11 12.14
C LEU A 924 -25.89 15.04 11.79
N GLY A 925 -26.79 15.33 10.86
CA GLY A 925 -27.77 14.37 10.33
C GLY A 925 -28.40 14.89 9.04
N ILE A 926 -28.63 13.98 8.09
CA ILE A 926 -29.19 14.26 6.76
C ILE A 926 -30.19 13.16 6.41
N TRP A 927 -31.48 13.47 6.42
CA TRP A 927 -32.54 12.56 6.02
C TRP A 927 -33.15 13.03 4.71
N LYS A 928 -32.88 12.27 3.64
CA LYS A 928 -33.40 12.58 2.31
C LYS A 928 -34.89 12.28 2.18
N LEU A 929 -35.43 11.33 2.95
CA LEU A 929 -36.85 10.96 2.89
C LEU A 929 -37.28 10.51 1.48
N ASP A 930 -36.39 9.83 0.76
CA ASP A 930 -36.61 9.34 -0.61
C ASP A 930 -36.78 7.80 -0.68
N GLU A 931 -36.80 7.12 0.46
CA GLU A 931 -36.85 5.65 0.55
C GLU A 931 -38.26 5.08 0.34
N ASP A 932 -38.36 3.96 -0.38
CA ASP A 932 -39.62 3.26 -0.67
C ASP A 932 -40.01 2.19 0.36
N ASP A 933 -39.03 1.68 1.12
CA ASP A 933 -39.17 0.43 1.88
C ASP A 933 -39.64 0.61 3.33
N GLY A 934 -39.62 1.85 3.83
CA GLY A 934 -40.03 2.15 5.19
C GLY A 934 -39.01 2.50 6.21
N THR A 935 -37.74 2.43 5.82
CA THR A 935 -36.63 2.94 6.62
C THR A 935 -36.39 4.41 6.28
N VAL A 936 -36.15 5.25 7.29
CA VAL A 936 -35.74 6.65 7.08
C VAL A 936 -34.25 6.71 7.35
N LEU A 937 -33.42 6.84 6.32
CA LEU A 937 -31.98 6.71 6.49
C LEU A 937 -31.32 8.07 6.75
N ASP A 938 -30.36 8.08 7.68
CA ASP A 938 -29.44 9.21 7.86
C ASP A 938 -28.20 9.00 6.99
N ALA A 939 -27.98 9.93 6.06
CA ALA A 939 -26.80 10.02 5.20
C ALA A 939 -25.66 10.83 5.84
N GLY A 940 -25.88 11.39 7.02
CA GLY A 940 -24.87 12.04 7.85
C GLY A 940 -23.85 11.06 8.44
N PRO A 941 -22.73 11.58 8.97
CA PRO A 941 -21.61 10.78 9.47
C PRO A 941 -21.98 9.88 10.67
N TYR A 942 -23.06 10.20 11.39
CA TYR A 942 -23.48 9.48 12.60
C TYR A 942 -24.59 8.45 12.38
N ARG A 943 -25.14 8.34 11.15
CA ARG A 943 -26.09 7.28 10.75
C ARG A 943 -27.30 7.11 11.71
N LYS A 944 -27.87 8.20 12.24
CA LYS A 944 -29.04 8.20 13.14
C LYS A 944 -30.34 7.97 12.35
N HIS A 945 -30.56 6.73 11.91
CA HIS A 945 -31.74 6.33 11.13
C HIS A 945 -33.05 6.53 11.91
N GLY A 946 -34.11 6.93 11.20
CA GLY A 946 -35.45 7.17 11.73
C GLY A 946 -36.41 6.01 11.51
N THR A 947 -37.44 5.94 12.35
CA THR A 947 -38.56 5.00 12.23
C THR A 947 -39.86 5.77 12.05
N VAL A 948 -40.66 5.37 11.07
CA VAL A 948 -42.00 5.93 10.86
C VAL A 948 -42.97 5.39 11.92
N LEU A 949 -43.68 6.28 12.59
CA LEU A 949 -44.69 5.96 13.61
C LEU A 949 -46.08 6.42 13.17
N GLY A 950 -47.07 5.52 13.25
CA GLY A 950 -48.47 5.77 12.86
C GLY A 950 -48.77 5.38 11.40
N GLU A 951 -50.06 5.18 11.10
CA GLU A 951 -50.55 4.93 9.73
C GLU A 951 -50.89 6.27 9.09
N GLY A 952 -50.37 6.57 7.89
CA GLY A 952 -50.59 7.88 7.23
C GLY A 952 -49.38 8.52 6.57
N VAL A 953 -48.22 7.85 6.59
CA VAL A 953 -47.03 8.27 5.84
C VAL A 953 -46.96 7.49 4.53
N SER A 954 -47.17 8.17 3.40
CA SER A 954 -46.94 7.60 2.07
C SER A 954 -45.49 7.90 1.68
N ARG A 955 -44.70 6.84 1.52
CA ARG A 955 -43.25 6.89 1.33
C ARG A 955 -42.89 6.84 -0.14
N GLY A 956 -41.68 7.29 -0.47
CA GLY A 956 -41.16 7.21 -1.83
C GLY A 956 -42.02 7.92 -2.88
N GLN A 957 -42.82 8.91 -2.48
CA GLN A 957 -43.81 9.52 -3.36
C GLN A 957 -43.15 10.55 -4.28
N PRO A 958 -43.54 10.65 -5.55
CA PRO A 958 -42.96 11.62 -6.48
C PRO A 958 -43.06 13.04 -5.94
N ALA A 959 -41.92 13.72 -5.80
CA ALA A 959 -41.81 15.08 -5.31
C ALA A 959 -41.94 16.10 -6.46
N ARG A 960 -41.47 17.33 -6.22
CA ARG A 960 -41.63 18.55 -7.06
C ARG A 960 -41.26 18.39 -8.55
N ALA A 961 -40.44 17.39 -8.89
CA ALA A 961 -40.21 16.87 -10.24
C ALA A 961 -40.18 15.33 -10.15
N ALA A 962 -40.75 14.62 -11.13
CA ALA A 962 -41.02 13.18 -11.08
C ALA A 962 -39.80 12.24 -10.88
N THR A 963 -38.60 12.79 -10.68
CA THR A 963 -37.31 12.10 -10.51
C THR A 963 -36.76 12.10 -9.08
N SER A 964 -37.31 12.88 -8.14
CA SER A 964 -36.99 12.79 -6.69
C SER A 964 -38.21 12.32 -5.91
N LYS A 965 -37.98 11.60 -4.81
CA LYS A 965 -39.01 11.05 -3.94
C LYS A 965 -39.03 11.80 -2.62
N SER A 966 -40.19 11.91 -2.00
CA SER A 966 -40.40 12.59 -0.72
C SER A 966 -41.42 11.82 0.11
N TYR A 967 -41.51 12.15 1.39
CA TYR A 967 -42.53 11.57 2.27
C TYR A 967 -43.75 12.50 2.35
N ARG A 968 -44.93 11.91 2.14
CA ARG A 968 -46.22 12.58 2.33
C ARG A 968 -46.85 12.17 3.65
N PHE A 969 -47.26 13.14 4.44
CA PHE A 969 -47.91 12.97 5.73
C PHE A 969 -49.38 13.43 5.63
N ASP A 970 -50.31 12.55 6.02
CA ASP A 970 -51.75 12.84 6.02
C ASP A 970 -52.28 13.37 7.37
N GLY A 971 -51.38 13.71 8.30
CA GLY A 971 -51.71 14.13 9.66
C GLY A 971 -51.81 13.00 10.69
N ARG A 972 -51.69 11.72 10.30
CA ARG A 972 -51.80 10.56 11.22
C ARG A 972 -50.49 9.80 11.48
N GLY A 973 -49.41 10.16 10.78
CA GLY A 973 -48.07 9.57 10.95
C GLY A 973 -46.96 10.61 11.12
N ARG A 974 -45.79 10.17 11.60
CA ARG A 974 -44.57 10.98 11.79
C ARG A 974 -43.31 10.12 11.68
N VAL A 975 -42.12 10.74 11.74
CA VAL A 975 -40.85 10.01 11.91
C VAL A 975 -40.28 10.28 13.30
N ALA A 976 -39.87 9.24 14.01
CA ALA A 976 -39.09 9.34 15.24
C ALA A 976 -37.67 8.87 14.98
N ILE A 977 -36.70 9.69 15.38
CA ILE A 977 -35.27 9.36 15.31
C ILE A 977 -34.84 9.01 16.73
N GLN A 978 -34.40 7.77 16.91
CA GLN A 978 -34.15 7.22 18.24
C GLN A 978 -32.91 7.87 18.86
N SER A 979 -33.03 8.37 20.09
CA SER A 979 -31.88 8.79 20.88
C SER A 979 -31.21 7.57 21.51
N ASP A 980 -29.89 7.46 21.44
CA ASP A 980 -29.10 6.32 21.96
C ASP A 980 -29.03 6.25 23.50
N GLY A 981 -30.19 6.26 24.18
CA GLY A 981 -30.32 5.82 25.58
C GLY A 981 -29.41 6.48 26.62
N GLY A 982 -28.89 7.67 26.36
CA GLY A 982 -27.96 8.36 27.27
C GLY A 982 -28.59 8.61 28.64
N VAL A 983 -28.02 7.98 29.68
CA VAL A 983 -28.26 8.29 31.09
C VAL A 983 -28.01 9.79 31.29
N ALA A 984 -28.82 10.47 32.10
CA ALA A 984 -28.54 11.85 32.51
C ALA A 984 -27.23 11.89 33.31
N VAL A 985 -26.12 12.26 32.66
CA VAL A 985 -24.79 12.37 33.29
C VAL A 985 -24.34 13.82 33.27
N GLY A 986 -24.58 14.53 34.37
CA GLY A 986 -23.81 15.70 34.86
C GLY A 986 -23.67 16.95 33.97
N PRO A 987 -23.71 18.18 34.52
CA PRO A 987 -23.74 19.44 33.76
C PRO A 987 -22.42 19.86 33.04
N TYR A 988 -21.42 18.97 32.91
CA TYR A 988 -20.08 19.35 32.39
C TYR A 988 -19.40 18.32 31.47
N THR A 989 -20.15 17.39 30.85
CA THR A 989 -19.59 16.46 29.84
C THR A 989 -20.03 16.90 28.44
N PRO A 990 -19.12 17.11 27.47
CA PRO A 990 -19.50 17.46 26.10
C PRO A 990 -20.37 16.35 25.49
N HIS A 991 -21.53 16.72 24.94
CA HIS A 991 -22.48 15.80 24.33
C HIS A 991 -21.98 15.33 22.96
N ASN A 992 -20.99 14.45 22.96
CA ASN A 992 -20.36 13.94 21.74
C ASN A 992 -21.15 12.81 21.04
N ASP A 993 -22.49 12.73 21.21
CA ASP A 993 -23.29 11.69 20.53
C ASP A 993 -24.81 11.93 20.34
N SER A 994 -25.37 13.13 20.49
CA SER A 994 -26.83 13.32 20.41
C SER A 994 -27.22 14.66 19.79
N LEU A 995 -28.26 14.67 18.93
CA LEU A 995 -28.88 15.83 18.24
C LEU A 995 -29.51 16.84 19.23
N THR A 996 -28.72 17.26 20.20
CA THR A 996 -28.99 18.07 21.38
C THR A 996 -27.79 18.97 21.57
N PHE A 997 -28.01 20.25 21.88
CA PHE A 997 -26.95 21.26 21.90
C PHE A 997 -26.81 21.86 23.29
N SER A 998 -25.57 22.07 23.72
CA SER A 998 -25.29 22.77 24.97
C SER A 998 -25.66 24.26 24.86
N PRO A 999 -25.75 25.00 25.98
CA PRO A 999 -26.18 26.41 25.97
C PRO A 999 -25.30 27.35 25.14
N TRP A 1000 -24.11 26.89 24.74
CA TRP A 1000 -23.07 27.69 24.09
C TRP A 1000 -22.83 27.25 22.63
N GLU A 1001 -23.48 26.18 22.18
CA GLU A 1001 -23.29 25.63 20.84
C GLU A 1001 -24.32 26.21 19.87
N SER A 1002 -23.82 26.77 18.77
CA SER A 1002 -24.63 27.18 17.63
C SER A 1002 -25.00 25.96 16.78
N PHE A 1003 -26.16 26.02 16.12
CA PHE A 1003 -26.62 24.95 15.23
C PHE A 1003 -27.59 25.47 14.17
N THR A 1004 -27.77 24.67 13.10
CA THR A 1004 -28.70 25.00 12.01
C THR A 1004 -29.60 23.82 11.69
N LEU A 1005 -30.90 24.08 11.56
CA LEU A 1005 -31.91 23.13 11.06
C LEU A 1005 -32.35 23.57 9.66
N GLN A 1006 -32.49 22.66 8.70
CA GLN A 1006 -33.10 22.98 7.40
C GLN A 1006 -33.91 21.81 6.83
N CYS A 1007 -34.90 22.12 5.98
CA CYS A 1007 -35.66 21.13 5.22
C CYS A 1007 -36.39 21.75 4.02
N TRP A 1008 -36.86 20.91 3.10
CA TRP A 1008 -37.89 21.26 2.13
C TRP A 1008 -39.25 20.75 2.60
N PHE A 1009 -40.30 21.57 2.45
CA PHE A 1009 -41.66 21.15 2.79
C PHE A 1009 -42.71 21.78 1.87
N LYS A 1010 -43.91 21.19 1.84
CA LYS A 1010 -45.10 21.71 1.13
C LYS A 1010 -46.36 21.44 1.93
N THR A 1011 -47.17 22.48 2.19
CA THR A 1011 -48.46 22.38 2.89
C THR A 1011 -49.45 23.45 2.40
N GLU A 1012 -50.74 23.18 2.52
CA GLU A 1012 -51.84 24.16 2.34
C GLU A 1012 -52.54 24.47 3.67
N ALA A 1013 -52.17 23.77 4.74
CA ALA A 1013 -52.80 23.91 6.04
C ALA A 1013 -52.17 25.07 6.82
N ALA A 1014 -53.01 25.98 7.30
CA ALA A 1014 -52.58 27.12 8.11
C ALA A 1014 -52.50 26.81 9.62
N ASP A 1015 -52.98 25.63 10.06
CA ASP A 1015 -52.88 25.17 11.44
C ASP A 1015 -51.42 25.01 11.87
N THR A 1016 -51.17 24.94 13.19
CA THR A 1016 -49.81 24.71 13.71
C THR A 1016 -49.32 23.29 13.39
N GLN A 1017 -48.23 23.20 12.62
CA GLN A 1017 -47.63 21.95 12.14
C GLN A 1017 -46.12 21.93 12.35
N VAL A 1018 -45.59 20.82 12.86
CA VAL A 1018 -44.16 20.69 13.13
C VAL A 1018 -43.45 20.02 11.96
N LEU A 1019 -42.33 20.60 11.53
CA LEU A 1019 -41.45 20.06 10.47
C LEU A 1019 -40.34 19.22 11.09
N VAL A 1020 -39.58 19.81 12.02
CA VAL A 1020 -38.46 19.18 12.73
C VAL A 1020 -38.46 19.65 14.17
N ALA A 1021 -38.42 18.75 15.15
CA ALA A 1021 -38.42 19.15 16.56
C ALA A 1021 -37.71 18.16 17.48
N ASN A 1022 -36.92 18.73 18.39
CA ASN A 1022 -36.60 18.12 19.67
C ASN A 1022 -37.51 18.75 20.73
N ALA A 1023 -38.47 17.97 21.26
CA ALA A 1023 -39.56 18.48 22.07
C ALA A 1023 -39.16 19.23 23.34
N SER A 1024 -37.94 19.02 23.81
CA SER A 1024 -37.42 19.68 25.01
C SER A 1024 -36.53 20.89 24.71
N GLU A 1025 -36.09 21.10 23.46
CA GLU A 1025 -34.96 21.99 23.18
C GLU A 1025 -35.18 22.95 22.00
N TYR A 1026 -35.66 22.48 20.85
CA TYR A 1026 -35.83 23.31 19.66
C TYR A 1026 -36.92 22.77 18.72
N CYS A 1027 -37.52 23.65 17.92
CA CYS A 1027 -38.53 23.28 16.95
C CYS A 1027 -38.56 24.24 15.76
N LEU A 1028 -38.71 23.68 14.57
CA LEU A 1028 -39.03 24.36 13.32
C LEU A 1028 -40.44 23.95 12.88
N LEU A 1029 -41.32 24.94 12.72
CA LEU A 1029 -42.75 24.71 12.51
C LEU A 1029 -43.39 25.75 11.58
N VAL A 1030 -44.61 25.47 11.15
CA VAL A 1030 -45.53 26.41 10.52
C VAL A 1030 -46.65 26.71 11.50
N SER A 1031 -47.01 27.98 11.67
CA SER A 1031 -48.11 28.43 12.53
C SER A 1031 -48.86 29.61 11.92
N GLY A 1032 -50.18 29.55 11.84
CA GLY A 1032 -50.98 30.56 11.16
C GLY A 1032 -50.61 30.72 9.67
N GLY A 1033 -50.12 29.64 9.05
CA GLY A 1033 -49.62 29.60 7.67
C GLY A 1033 -48.26 30.26 7.44
N LYS A 1034 -47.54 30.69 8.49
CA LYS A 1034 -46.20 31.30 8.41
C LYS A 1034 -45.15 30.47 9.13
N LEU A 1035 -43.87 30.66 8.78
CA LEU A 1035 -42.75 29.96 9.42
C LEU A 1035 -42.52 30.47 10.86
N ALA A 1036 -42.20 29.56 11.79
CA ALA A 1036 -41.75 29.91 13.13
C ALA A 1036 -40.69 28.91 13.60
N ALA A 1037 -39.76 29.35 14.44
CA ALA A 1037 -38.83 28.49 15.15
C ALA A 1037 -38.68 28.96 16.58
N TRP A 1038 -38.55 28.01 17.50
CA TRP A 1038 -38.28 28.33 18.88
C TRP A 1038 -37.19 27.43 19.47
N ILE A 1039 -36.52 27.96 20.49
CA ILE A 1039 -35.67 27.21 21.40
C ILE A 1039 -36.18 27.37 22.83
N MET A 1040 -35.94 26.39 23.70
CA MET A 1040 -36.52 26.32 25.04
C MET A 1040 -35.49 25.98 26.12
N GLN A 1041 -35.65 26.63 27.29
CA GLN A 1041 -35.02 26.27 28.55
C GLN A 1041 -36.02 25.61 29.51
N ASP A 1042 -35.52 24.73 30.40
CA ASP A 1042 -36.27 24.18 31.55
C ASP A 1042 -37.13 25.23 32.27
N GLY A 1043 -38.41 24.92 32.50
CA GLY A 1043 -39.36 25.81 33.18
C GLY A 1043 -40.22 26.66 32.25
N GLY A 1044 -40.10 26.50 30.92
CA GLY A 1044 -41.04 27.02 29.93
C GLY A 1044 -40.70 28.40 29.36
N GLN A 1045 -39.46 28.88 29.54
CA GLN A 1045 -38.97 30.07 28.84
C GLN A 1045 -38.56 29.70 27.41
N THR A 1046 -39.08 30.43 26.43
CA THR A 1046 -38.84 30.19 25.00
C THR A 1046 -38.36 31.45 24.30
N GLY A 1047 -37.34 31.33 23.47
CA GLY A 1047 -37.01 32.32 22.45
C GLY A 1047 -37.64 31.89 21.13
N GLU A 1048 -38.49 32.72 20.53
CA GLU A 1048 -39.24 32.40 19.31
C GLU A 1048 -38.96 33.44 18.22
N ALA A 1049 -38.50 32.97 17.06
CA ALA A 1049 -38.42 33.77 15.83
C ALA A 1049 -39.64 33.48 14.95
N ARG A 1050 -40.22 34.52 14.34
CA ARG A 1050 -41.40 34.43 13.48
C ARG A 1050 -41.16 35.01 12.10
N GLY A 1051 -41.49 34.21 11.09
CA GLY A 1051 -41.50 34.60 9.69
C GLY A 1051 -42.66 35.53 9.34
N SER A 1052 -42.46 36.37 8.33
CA SER A 1052 -43.44 37.37 7.92
C SER A 1052 -44.32 36.91 6.76
N ARG A 1053 -43.87 35.91 5.99
CA ARG A 1053 -44.47 35.47 4.72
C ARG A 1053 -45.37 34.24 4.90
N LEU A 1054 -46.41 34.14 4.06
CA LEU A 1054 -47.26 32.96 3.98
C LEU A 1054 -46.52 31.84 3.25
N VAL A 1055 -46.41 30.67 3.86
CA VAL A 1055 -45.74 29.47 3.35
C VAL A 1055 -46.68 28.25 3.23
N ALA A 1056 -47.89 28.35 3.78
CA ALA A 1056 -48.95 27.37 3.60
C ALA A 1056 -49.78 27.67 2.33
N ASP A 1057 -49.12 27.73 1.19
CA ASP A 1057 -49.69 28.16 -0.10
C ASP A 1057 -49.80 27.02 -1.12
N GLY A 1058 -49.46 25.79 -0.72
CA GLY A 1058 -49.46 24.60 -1.59
C GLY A 1058 -48.23 24.49 -2.49
N HIS A 1059 -47.22 25.35 -2.36
CA HIS A 1059 -45.93 25.22 -3.02
C HIS A 1059 -44.88 24.62 -2.09
N TRP A 1060 -43.78 24.16 -2.69
CA TRP A 1060 -42.62 23.68 -1.93
C TRP A 1060 -41.72 24.86 -1.57
N HIS A 1061 -41.28 24.91 -0.33
CA HIS A 1061 -40.39 25.92 0.20
C HIS A 1061 -39.18 25.27 0.86
N HIS A 1062 -38.01 25.90 0.73
CA HIS A 1062 -36.86 25.58 1.58
C HIS A 1062 -36.86 26.53 2.76
N VAL A 1063 -36.63 25.97 3.95
CA VAL A 1063 -36.58 26.74 5.19
C VAL A 1063 -35.39 26.34 6.03
N ALA A 1064 -34.82 27.32 6.72
CA ALA A 1064 -33.77 27.09 7.71
C ALA A 1064 -33.97 27.93 8.97
N ALA A 1065 -33.67 27.32 10.13
CA ALA A 1065 -33.55 27.99 11.42
C ALA A 1065 -32.09 27.94 11.89
N VAL A 1066 -31.49 29.10 12.13
CA VAL A 1066 -30.10 29.24 12.53
C VAL A 1066 -30.05 29.78 13.96
N CYS A 1067 -29.58 28.96 14.89
CA CYS A 1067 -29.33 29.36 16.27
C CYS A 1067 -27.86 29.75 16.41
N ASP A 1068 -27.59 31.04 16.59
CA ASP A 1068 -26.25 31.57 16.79
C ASP A 1068 -26.06 32.01 18.25
N ARG A 1069 -25.36 31.16 19.01
CA ARG A 1069 -25.02 31.44 20.41
C ARG A 1069 -23.90 32.46 20.56
N ALA A 1070 -23.08 32.71 19.54
CA ALA A 1070 -22.09 33.78 19.59
C ALA A 1070 -22.78 35.15 19.43
N ALA A 1071 -23.71 35.25 18.48
CA ALA A 1071 -24.50 36.47 18.26
C ALA A 1071 -25.70 36.62 19.21
N GLN A 1072 -26.03 35.58 19.99
CA GLN A 1072 -27.22 35.50 20.85
C GLN A 1072 -28.53 35.70 20.08
N GLN A 1073 -28.62 35.11 18.88
CA GLN A 1073 -29.75 35.27 17.95
C GLN A 1073 -30.30 33.95 17.41
N LEU A 1074 -31.62 33.87 17.25
CA LEU A 1074 -32.30 32.82 16.47
C LEU A 1074 -32.90 33.44 15.20
N SER A 1075 -32.45 32.98 14.03
CA SER A 1075 -32.85 33.53 12.72
C SER A 1075 -33.62 32.51 11.88
N LEU A 1076 -34.64 32.98 11.15
CA LEU A 1076 -35.38 32.19 10.17
C LEU A 1076 -35.13 32.65 8.74
N TYR A 1077 -34.83 31.70 7.87
CA TYR A 1077 -34.64 31.91 6.44
C TYR A 1077 -35.69 31.13 5.65
N LEU A 1078 -36.28 31.79 4.65
CA LEU A 1078 -37.22 31.23 3.69
C LEU A 1078 -36.65 31.42 2.28
N ASP A 1079 -36.49 30.32 1.54
CA ASP A 1079 -36.01 30.29 0.16
C ASP A 1079 -34.73 31.12 -0.06
N GLY A 1080 -33.81 31.06 0.92
CA GLY A 1080 -32.50 31.72 0.86
C GLY A 1080 -32.41 33.15 1.34
N LYS A 1081 -33.48 33.68 1.92
CA LYS A 1081 -33.49 35.04 2.47
C LYS A 1081 -34.05 35.04 3.88
N LEU A 1082 -33.56 35.96 4.71
CA LEU A 1082 -34.11 36.19 6.04
C LEU A 1082 -35.62 36.48 5.89
N ASP A 1083 -36.47 35.73 6.60
CA ASP A 1083 -37.92 35.84 6.45
C ASP A 1083 -38.48 37.05 7.21
N THR A 1084 -38.25 38.22 6.62
CA THR A 1084 -38.84 39.51 6.97
C THR A 1084 -39.34 40.20 5.71
N PRO A 1085 -40.21 41.23 5.79
CA PRO A 1085 -40.86 41.83 4.62
C PRO A 1085 -39.89 42.33 3.53
N ASP A 1086 -38.71 42.79 3.93
CA ASP A 1086 -37.66 43.36 3.08
C ASP A 1086 -36.32 42.58 3.16
N GLY A 1087 -36.28 41.45 3.88
CA GLY A 1087 -35.08 40.64 4.07
C GLY A 1087 -34.08 41.24 5.07
N THR A 1088 -34.49 42.27 5.83
CA THR A 1088 -33.67 42.88 6.88
C THR A 1088 -34.15 42.49 8.29
N PRO A 1089 -33.28 42.44 9.32
CA PRO A 1089 -33.67 42.13 10.70
C PRO A 1089 -34.85 42.99 11.21
N ALA A 1090 -35.87 42.34 11.77
CA ALA A 1090 -37.07 42.97 12.33
C ALA A 1090 -37.32 42.49 13.78
N ALA A 1091 -38.29 43.10 14.47
CA ALA A 1091 -38.54 42.86 15.90
C ALA A 1091 -38.81 41.39 16.29
N GLU A 1092 -39.23 40.56 15.35
CA GLU A 1092 -39.58 39.15 15.58
C GLU A 1092 -38.65 38.15 14.85
N ASN A 1093 -37.69 38.61 14.04
CA ASN A 1093 -36.71 37.77 13.35
C ASN A 1093 -35.49 38.61 12.91
N PRO A 1094 -34.27 38.37 13.45
CA PRO A 1094 -33.93 37.34 14.42
C PRO A 1094 -34.44 37.65 15.84
N ALA A 1095 -34.76 36.61 16.61
CA ALA A 1095 -35.14 36.73 18.01
C ALA A 1095 -33.91 36.74 18.93
N ASP A 1096 -33.95 37.57 19.97
CA ASP A 1096 -32.93 37.59 21.03
C ASP A 1096 -33.08 36.33 21.92
N ILE A 1097 -31.99 35.57 22.06
CA ILE A 1097 -31.93 34.35 22.85
C ILE A 1097 -30.96 34.44 24.03
N SER A 1098 -30.47 35.64 24.35
CA SER A 1098 -29.49 35.90 25.41
C SER A 1098 -29.91 35.42 26.81
N THR A 1099 -31.21 35.30 27.05
CA THR A 1099 -31.77 34.83 28.33
C THR A 1099 -32.15 33.35 28.32
N ILE A 1100 -31.99 32.63 27.21
CA ILE A 1100 -32.48 31.24 27.03
C ILE A 1100 -31.31 30.25 27.11
N ALA A 1101 -31.15 29.56 28.24
CA ALA A 1101 -30.15 28.50 28.39
C ALA A 1101 -30.62 27.16 27.79
N ALA A 1102 -29.80 26.10 27.88
CA ALA A 1102 -30.19 24.77 27.39
C ALA A 1102 -31.22 24.08 28.29
N SER A 1103 -32.00 23.19 27.67
CA SER A 1103 -32.88 22.25 28.34
C SER A 1103 -32.09 21.10 28.97
N LYS A 1104 -32.48 20.63 30.16
CA LYS A 1104 -31.84 19.49 30.84
C LYS A 1104 -32.61 18.18 30.68
N TRP A 1105 -33.76 18.21 30.00
CA TRP A 1105 -34.61 17.03 29.80
C TRP A 1105 -34.36 16.41 28.43
N PRO A 1106 -33.83 15.17 28.35
CA PRO A 1106 -33.60 14.53 27.06
C PRO A 1106 -34.94 14.25 26.36
N ALA A 1107 -35.05 14.66 25.10
CA ALA A 1107 -36.13 14.25 24.21
C ALA A 1107 -35.57 13.81 22.86
N SER A 1108 -36.27 12.87 22.22
CA SER A 1108 -35.89 12.35 20.91
C SER A 1108 -36.29 13.33 19.80
N LEU A 1109 -35.51 13.34 18.71
CA LEU A 1109 -35.83 14.11 17.52
C LEU A 1109 -37.04 13.49 16.81
N THR A 1110 -37.95 14.35 16.38
CA THR A 1110 -39.13 13.98 15.60
C THR A 1110 -39.24 14.84 14.36
N LEU A 1111 -39.63 14.21 13.24
CA LEU A 1111 -39.97 14.89 11.99
C LEU A 1111 -41.46 14.79 11.74
N ALA A 1112 -42.04 15.82 11.13
CA ALA A 1112 -43.45 15.88 10.72
C ALA A 1112 -44.48 15.75 11.87
N GLY A 1113 -44.10 16.12 13.10
CA GLY A 1113 -45.02 16.16 14.25
C GLY A 1113 -44.28 16.16 15.59
N LEU A 1114 -44.94 16.63 16.65
CA LEU A 1114 -44.41 16.65 18.02
C LEU A 1114 -45.16 15.63 18.89
N GLY A 1115 -44.66 14.40 18.93
CA GLY A 1115 -45.42 13.29 19.51
C GLY A 1115 -46.73 13.07 18.73
N SER A 1116 -47.89 13.05 19.40
CA SER A 1116 -49.21 13.00 18.74
C SER A 1116 -49.81 14.37 18.44
N ARG A 1117 -49.08 15.47 18.66
CA ARG A 1117 -49.57 16.84 18.51
C ARG A 1117 -48.94 17.51 17.27
N HIS A 1118 -49.66 18.48 16.71
CA HIS A 1118 -49.22 19.31 15.58
C HIS A 1118 -48.64 18.52 14.39
N PRO A 1119 -49.34 17.45 13.92
CA PRO A 1119 -48.83 16.63 12.84
C PRO A 1119 -48.80 17.41 11.52
N LEU A 1120 -47.83 17.10 10.66
CA LEU A 1120 -47.77 17.67 9.33
C LEU A 1120 -48.87 17.07 8.44
N LEU A 1121 -49.65 17.94 7.81
CA LEU A 1121 -50.53 17.60 6.69
C LEU A 1121 -49.90 18.17 5.42
N GLY A 1122 -49.04 17.39 4.77
CA GLY A 1122 -48.20 17.93 3.70
C GLY A 1122 -47.07 17.00 3.31
N TRP A 1123 -46.02 17.57 2.74
CA TRP A 1123 -44.85 16.86 2.25
C TRP A 1123 -43.59 17.40 2.92
N LEU A 1124 -42.63 16.51 3.18
CA LEU A 1124 -41.33 16.84 3.78
C LEU A 1124 -40.23 16.09 3.02
N ASP A 1125 -39.11 16.75 2.80
CA ASP A 1125 -37.99 16.26 2.00
C ASP A 1125 -36.66 16.91 2.47
N GLU A 1126 -35.53 16.23 2.26
CA GLU A 1126 -34.16 16.75 2.50
C GLU A 1126 -33.97 17.48 3.85
N VAL A 1127 -34.32 16.82 4.96
CA VAL A 1127 -34.13 17.35 6.32
C VAL A 1127 -32.66 17.24 6.71
N SER A 1128 -32.04 18.32 7.19
CA SER A 1128 -30.66 18.30 7.67
C SER A 1128 -30.47 19.12 8.95
N ILE A 1129 -29.52 18.70 9.77
CA ILE A 1129 -29.08 19.39 10.99
C ILE A 1129 -27.57 19.55 10.92
N PHE A 1130 -27.05 20.75 11.22
CA PHE A 1130 -25.62 21.07 11.21
C PHE A 1130 -25.14 21.54 12.56
N SER A 1131 -23.88 21.24 12.88
CA SER A 1131 -23.15 21.90 13.96
C SER A 1131 -22.70 23.28 13.48
N GLY A 1132 -23.03 24.32 14.23
CA GLY A 1132 -22.69 25.70 13.89
C GLY A 1132 -23.84 26.52 13.31
N ALA A 1133 -23.70 27.85 13.42
CA ALA A 1133 -24.59 28.80 12.77
C ALA A 1133 -24.12 28.97 11.31
N LEU A 1134 -24.90 28.44 10.36
CA LEU A 1134 -24.59 28.62 8.94
C LEU A 1134 -24.95 30.05 8.51
N GLU A 1135 -24.04 30.69 7.79
CA GLU A 1135 -24.33 31.93 7.10
C GLU A 1135 -25.35 31.71 5.98
N ALA A 1136 -26.14 32.73 5.64
CA ALA A 1136 -27.20 32.63 4.62
C ALA A 1136 -26.69 32.10 3.26
N SER A 1137 -25.43 32.40 2.90
CA SER A 1137 -24.77 31.93 1.67
C SER A 1137 -24.43 30.43 1.67
N LYS A 1138 -24.38 29.80 2.85
CA LYS A 1138 -24.05 28.38 3.04
C LYS A 1138 -25.27 27.48 3.24
N LEU A 1139 -26.45 28.05 3.42
CA LEU A 1139 -27.69 27.29 3.46
C LEU A 1139 -27.89 26.63 2.07
N SER A 1140 -28.09 25.31 2.05
CA SER A 1140 -28.08 24.51 0.82
C SER A 1140 -29.39 24.68 0.05
N PHE A 1141 -29.45 25.66 -0.86
CA PHE A 1141 -30.59 25.85 -1.76
C PHE A 1141 -30.30 25.20 -3.12
N ARG A 1142 -30.59 23.90 -3.27
CA ARG A 1142 -30.60 23.29 -4.61
C ARG A 1142 -31.84 23.74 -5.36
N GLN A 1143 -31.68 24.54 -6.41
CA GLN A 1143 -32.81 24.90 -7.29
C GLN A 1143 -33.14 23.81 -8.32
N ASP A 1144 -32.31 22.76 -8.46
CA ASP A 1144 -32.60 21.58 -9.28
C ASP A 1144 -31.93 20.34 -8.65
N TYR A 1145 -32.72 19.33 -8.26
CA TYR A 1145 -32.22 18.02 -7.81
C TYR A 1145 -32.85 16.92 -8.67
N PRO A 1146 -32.06 16.15 -9.44
CA PRO A 1146 -32.56 14.90 -9.96
C PRO A 1146 -31.69 13.71 -9.48
N TRP A 1147 -32.40 12.59 -9.20
CA TRP A 1147 -31.98 11.18 -9.09
C TRP A 1147 -31.65 10.54 -7.73
N SER A 1148 -32.46 9.51 -7.47
CA SER A 1148 -32.41 8.42 -6.49
C SER A 1148 -31.43 7.30 -6.87
N TYR A 1149 -30.90 6.57 -5.88
CA TYR A 1149 -30.24 5.26 -6.04
C TYR A 1149 -31.13 4.13 -5.50
N GLY A 1150 -31.24 3.03 -6.26
CA GLY A 1150 -31.94 1.80 -5.87
C GLY A 1150 -31.02 0.58 -5.81
N ASP A 1151 -31.48 -0.38 -5.03
CA ASP A 1151 -31.01 -1.73 -4.65
C ASP A 1151 -30.55 -2.66 -5.82
N PRO A 1152 -29.71 -3.69 -5.56
CA PRO A 1152 -29.05 -4.51 -6.55
C PRO A 1152 -29.91 -5.72 -6.93
N THR A 1153 -30.72 -5.58 -7.97
CA THR A 1153 -31.10 -6.68 -8.88
C THR A 1153 -31.54 -6.11 -10.22
N VAL A 1154 -30.64 -5.44 -10.94
CA VAL A 1154 -30.91 -5.02 -12.32
C VAL A 1154 -29.67 -5.21 -13.18
N ASN A 1155 -29.81 -5.98 -14.26
CA ASN A 1155 -28.78 -6.16 -15.28
C ASN A 1155 -28.43 -4.80 -15.91
N TYR A 1156 -27.21 -4.29 -15.67
CA TYR A 1156 -26.77 -2.98 -16.14
C TYR A 1156 -26.28 -3.03 -17.58
N THR A 1157 -27.13 -2.59 -18.51
CA THR A 1157 -26.74 -2.39 -19.91
C THR A 1157 -27.26 -1.03 -20.41
N ALA A 1158 -26.36 -0.05 -20.57
CA ALA A 1158 -26.70 1.32 -21.01
C ALA A 1158 -25.67 1.90 -22.02
N THR A 1159 -26.11 2.85 -22.86
CA THR A 1159 -25.27 3.69 -23.74
C THR A 1159 -25.01 5.02 -23.02
N GLY A 1160 -23.85 5.66 -23.20
CA GLY A 1160 -23.50 6.89 -22.49
C GLY A 1160 -22.35 7.66 -23.14
N THR A 1161 -22.08 8.86 -22.62
CA THR A 1161 -21.00 9.72 -23.10
C THR A 1161 -20.17 10.24 -21.93
N TYR A 1162 -18.86 10.30 -22.08
CA TYR A 1162 -17.93 10.94 -21.14
C TYR A 1162 -17.19 12.05 -21.87
N GLN A 1163 -16.96 13.18 -21.22
CA GLN A 1163 -16.07 14.23 -21.73
C GLN A 1163 -15.09 14.61 -20.64
N SER A 1164 -13.82 14.67 -20.99
CA SER A 1164 -12.76 15.13 -20.11
C SER A 1164 -12.90 16.63 -19.84
N PRO A 1165 -12.37 17.13 -18.71
CA PRO A 1165 -12.13 18.57 -18.57
C PRO A 1165 -11.29 19.13 -19.73
N THR A 1166 -11.40 20.43 -19.95
CA THR A 1166 -10.48 21.19 -20.79
C THR A 1166 -9.10 21.14 -20.16
N CYS A 1167 -8.08 20.77 -20.94
CA CYS A 1167 -6.70 20.66 -20.48
C CYS A 1167 -5.85 21.70 -21.21
N ASP A 1168 -5.22 22.61 -20.46
CA ASP A 1168 -4.22 23.56 -20.97
C ASP A 1168 -2.80 23.01 -20.73
N TRP A 1169 -2.06 22.76 -21.81
CA TRP A 1169 -0.70 22.21 -21.76
C TRP A 1169 0.37 23.23 -21.36
N THR A 1170 -0.02 24.48 -21.08
CA THR A 1170 0.81 25.65 -20.74
C THR A 1170 1.75 26.12 -21.86
N VAL A 1171 2.14 25.21 -22.76
CA VAL A 1171 2.92 25.46 -23.97
C VAL A 1171 2.18 24.88 -25.18
N PRO A 1172 2.23 25.54 -26.35
CA PRO A 1172 1.69 24.96 -27.58
C PRO A 1172 2.44 23.68 -27.95
N ALA A 1173 1.71 22.63 -28.32
CA ALA A 1173 2.30 21.36 -28.68
C ALA A 1173 1.60 20.69 -29.86
N LYS A 1174 2.34 19.85 -30.56
CA LYS A 1174 1.82 18.98 -31.60
C LYS A 1174 1.38 17.66 -30.97
N LEU A 1175 0.10 17.34 -31.09
CA LEU A 1175 -0.45 16.06 -30.63
C LEU A 1175 0.12 14.90 -31.47
N VAL A 1176 0.55 13.84 -30.79
CA VAL A 1176 1.16 12.66 -31.41
C VAL A 1176 0.15 11.51 -31.45
N ASP A 1177 -0.42 11.13 -30.31
CA ASP A 1177 -1.34 10.00 -30.22
C ASP A 1177 -2.28 10.05 -28.99
N LEU A 1178 -3.37 9.29 -29.10
CA LEU A 1178 -4.26 8.91 -28.02
C LEU A 1178 -4.07 7.40 -27.76
N THR A 1179 -3.76 7.00 -26.53
CA THR A 1179 -3.80 5.60 -26.09
C THR A 1179 -5.03 5.40 -25.21
N VAL A 1180 -5.84 4.37 -25.49
CA VAL A 1180 -7.07 4.05 -24.75
C VAL A 1180 -7.03 2.60 -24.30
N ALA A 1181 -7.33 2.35 -23.03
CA ALA A 1181 -7.66 1.04 -22.49
C ALA A 1181 -9.19 0.89 -22.42
N ALA A 1182 -9.75 -0.12 -23.07
CA ALA A 1182 -11.20 -0.33 -23.07
C ALA A 1182 -11.57 -1.82 -23.02
N GLU A 1183 -12.71 -2.11 -22.38
CA GLU A 1183 -13.39 -3.40 -22.36
C GLU A 1183 -14.79 -3.20 -22.93
N LEU A 1184 -14.92 -3.33 -24.26
CA LEU A 1184 -16.12 -2.95 -24.97
C LEU A 1184 -17.28 -3.91 -24.76
N ASN A 1185 -17.02 -5.12 -24.26
CA ASN A 1185 -18.03 -6.12 -23.94
C ASN A 1185 -19.01 -6.40 -25.10
N GLY A 1186 -18.54 -6.32 -26.35
CA GLY A 1186 -19.35 -6.50 -27.55
C GLY A 1186 -20.16 -5.28 -28.01
N GLY A 1187 -20.06 -4.13 -27.34
CA GLY A 1187 -20.50 -2.83 -27.82
C GLY A 1187 -19.45 -2.06 -28.62
N GLN A 1188 -19.61 -0.74 -28.72
CA GLN A 1188 -18.75 0.17 -29.47
C GLN A 1188 -18.39 1.37 -28.61
N SER A 1189 -17.24 1.99 -28.88
CA SER A 1189 -16.84 3.26 -28.28
C SER A 1189 -16.20 4.14 -29.35
N THR A 1190 -16.47 5.45 -29.33
CA THR A 1190 -15.83 6.43 -30.22
C THR A 1190 -15.20 7.52 -29.38
N ALA A 1191 -13.91 7.80 -29.57
CA ALA A 1191 -13.21 8.91 -28.95
C ALA A 1191 -13.16 10.11 -29.91
N THR A 1192 -13.63 11.28 -29.49
CA THR A 1192 -13.44 12.56 -30.16
C THR A 1192 -12.36 13.34 -29.43
N VAL A 1193 -11.24 13.64 -30.08
CA VAL A 1193 -10.19 14.52 -29.54
C VAL A 1193 -10.35 15.89 -30.19
N GLU A 1194 -10.49 16.93 -29.37
CA GLU A 1194 -10.71 18.30 -29.83
C GLU A 1194 -9.62 19.24 -29.32
N THR A 1195 -9.27 20.23 -30.13
CA THR A 1195 -8.30 21.28 -29.78
C THR A 1195 -8.94 22.66 -29.81
N SER A 1196 -8.42 23.58 -29.01
CA SER A 1196 -8.93 24.95 -28.87
C SER A 1196 -7.79 25.96 -28.66
N ALA A 1197 -8.12 27.25 -28.82
CA ALA A 1197 -7.26 28.37 -28.45
C ALA A 1197 -7.97 29.44 -27.59
N ASP A 1198 -9.23 29.22 -27.20
CA ASP A 1198 -10.09 30.19 -26.52
C ASP A 1198 -10.97 29.59 -25.41
N GLY A 1199 -10.46 28.57 -24.70
CA GLY A 1199 -11.19 27.87 -23.64
C GLY A 1199 -12.35 27.00 -24.16
N PHE A 1200 -12.25 26.51 -25.39
CA PHE A 1200 -13.32 25.83 -26.14
C PHE A 1200 -14.55 26.70 -26.42
N GLY A 1201 -14.36 28.01 -26.56
CA GLY A 1201 -15.33 28.89 -27.21
C GLY A 1201 -15.53 28.52 -28.69
N ALA A 1202 -14.47 28.04 -29.35
CA ALA A 1202 -14.49 27.45 -30.68
C ALA A 1202 -13.52 26.25 -30.80
N VAL A 1203 -14.01 25.12 -31.34
CA VAL A 1203 -13.15 23.97 -31.68
C VAL A 1203 -12.30 24.30 -32.91
N ARG A 1204 -10.98 24.31 -32.73
CA ARG A 1204 -10.00 24.60 -33.79
C ARG A 1204 -9.76 23.42 -34.71
N SER A 1205 -9.62 22.22 -34.16
CA SER A 1205 -9.48 20.97 -34.88
C SER A 1205 -10.06 19.83 -34.05
N HIS A 1206 -10.61 18.81 -34.69
CA HIS A 1206 -11.03 17.59 -34.01
C HIS A 1206 -10.73 16.35 -34.84
N VAL A 1207 -10.69 15.20 -34.19
CA VAL A 1207 -10.62 13.88 -34.82
C VAL A 1207 -11.50 12.90 -34.05
N GLU A 1208 -12.26 12.09 -34.78
CA GLU A 1208 -13.04 10.98 -34.22
C GLU A 1208 -12.33 9.66 -34.49
N ILE A 1209 -12.31 8.80 -33.48
CA ILE A 1209 -11.53 7.57 -33.46
C ILE A 1209 -12.43 6.45 -32.93
N ALA A 1210 -12.67 5.42 -33.74
CA ALA A 1210 -13.34 4.22 -33.27
C ALA A 1210 -12.41 3.46 -32.30
N VAL A 1211 -12.81 3.38 -31.04
CA VAL A 1211 -12.09 2.68 -29.99
C VAL A 1211 -12.29 1.18 -30.17
N ARG A 1212 -11.19 0.44 -30.14
CA ARG A 1212 -11.11 -1.01 -30.15
C ARG A 1212 -10.94 -1.54 -28.73
N ASP A 1213 -11.40 -2.76 -28.55
CA ASP A 1213 -11.26 -3.53 -27.32
C ASP A 1213 -9.78 -3.76 -26.98
N GLY A 1214 -9.45 -3.73 -25.68
CA GLY A 1214 -8.09 -3.77 -25.16
C GLY A 1214 -7.38 -2.40 -25.17
N VAL A 1215 -6.05 -2.43 -24.99
CA VAL A 1215 -5.22 -1.21 -24.96
C VAL A 1215 -4.66 -0.88 -26.34
N ASN A 1216 -5.14 0.21 -26.92
CA ASN A 1216 -4.87 0.60 -28.30
C ASN A 1216 -4.33 2.02 -28.39
N ARG A 1217 -3.33 2.22 -29.24
CA ARG A 1217 -2.75 3.53 -29.58
C ARG A 1217 -3.26 4.00 -30.94
N TYR A 1218 -3.66 5.27 -31.02
CA TYR A 1218 -4.25 5.90 -32.20
C TYR A 1218 -3.48 7.18 -32.55
N PRO A 1219 -2.90 7.27 -33.76
CA PRO A 1219 -2.18 8.47 -34.18
C PRO A 1219 -3.13 9.65 -34.35
N LEU A 1220 -2.68 10.85 -33.95
CA LEU A 1220 -3.44 12.10 -34.03
C LEU A 1220 -3.01 13.00 -35.19
N ASP A 1221 -2.39 12.42 -36.23
CA ASP A 1221 -1.86 13.15 -37.41
C ASP A 1221 -2.90 13.99 -38.16
N ALA A 1222 -4.19 13.66 -37.99
CA ALA A 1222 -5.31 14.39 -38.60
C ALA A 1222 -5.59 15.75 -37.92
N LEU A 1223 -5.10 15.98 -36.70
CA LEU A 1223 -5.25 17.26 -36.00
C LEU A 1223 -4.31 18.31 -36.59
N GLN A 1224 -4.86 19.48 -36.95
CA GLN A 1224 -4.08 20.53 -37.58
C GLN A 1224 -3.43 21.48 -36.58
N GLY A 1225 -2.12 21.70 -36.77
CA GLY A 1225 -1.34 22.71 -36.04
C GLY A 1225 -0.94 22.30 -34.62
N VAL A 1226 -0.38 23.25 -33.89
CA VAL A 1226 -0.07 23.07 -32.46
C VAL A 1226 -1.22 23.63 -31.62
N SER A 1227 -1.61 22.89 -30.58
CA SER A 1227 -2.65 23.31 -29.65
C SER A 1227 -2.08 23.50 -28.26
N ARG A 1228 -2.70 24.41 -27.52
CA ARG A 1228 -2.46 24.59 -26.10
C ARG A 1228 -3.59 23.97 -25.28
N GLU A 1229 -4.82 24.02 -25.78
CA GLU A 1229 -5.99 23.47 -25.10
C GLU A 1229 -6.52 22.22 -25.82
N ILE A 1230 -6.81 21.16 -25.08
CA ILE A 1230 -7.30 19.86 -25.58
C ILE A 1230 -8.41 19.31 -24.68
N ARG A 1231 -9.36 18.56 -25.24
CA ARG A 1231 -10.29 17.69 -24.49
C ARG A 1231 -10.60 16.42 -25.27
N VAL A 1232 -11.02 15.38 -24.57
CA VAL A 1232 -11.42 14.09 -25.17
C VAL A 1232 -12.84 13.73 -24.75
N ARG A 1233 -13.65 13.30 -25.71
CA ARG A 1233 -15.02 12.82 -25.49
C ARG A 1233 -15.13 11.37 -25.92
N PHE A 1234 -15.67 10.49 -25.08
CA PHE A 1234 -15.98 9.11 -25.43
C PHE A 1234 -17.49 8.91 -25.56
N ASP A 1235 -17.94 8.34 -26.67
CA ASP A 1235 -19.32 7.91 -26.90
C ASP A 1235 -19.37 6.37 -26.82
N LEU A 1236 -20.00 5.82 -25.78
CA LEU A 1236 -20.12 4.39 -25.50
C LEU A 1236 -21.49 3.87 -25.95
N VAL A 1237 -21.52 2.94 -26.91
CA VAL A 1237 -22.73 2.38 -27.50
C VAL A 1237 -22.82 0.88 -27.22
N ARG A 1238 -23.98 0.42 -26.74
CA ARG A 1238 -24.21 -1.01 -26.44
C ARG A 1238 -24.29 -1.87 -27.71
N GLY A 1239 -23.77 -3.09 -27.64
CA GLY A 1239 -23.96 -4.13 -28.67
C GLY A 1239 -25.20 -5.01 -28.47
N ASN A 1240 -25.72 -5.56 -29.56
CA ASN A 1240 -26.97 -6.36 -29.60
C ASN A 1240 -26.93 -7.71 -28.85
N ARG A 1241 -25.79 -8.14 -28.31
CA ARG A 1241 -25.59 -9.46 -27.65
C ARG A 1241 -24.87 -9.40 -26.29
N ALA A 1242 -24.63 -8.20 -25.76
CA ALA A 1242 -23.82 -8.00 -24.56
C ALA A 1242 -24.67 -7.98 -23.28
N ASP A 1243 -24.30 -8.81 -22.31
CA ASP A 1243 -24.85 -8.81 -20.94
C ASP A 1243 -24.16 -7.77 -20.04
N GLN A 1244 -23.08 -7.12 -20.52
CA GLN A 1244 -22.27 -6.10 -19.83
C GLN A 1244 -22.09 -4.84 -20.70
N THR A 1245 -21.84 -3.69 -20.06
CA THR A 1245 -21.70 -2.36 -20.72
C THR A 1245 -20.26 -2.15 -21.22
N PRO A 1246 -20.01 -1.44 -22.35
CA PRO A 1246 -18.67 -1.01 -22.72
C PRO A 1246 -18.02 -0.15 -21.63
N VAL A 1247 -16.78 -0.47 -21.27
CA VAL A 1247 -15.97 0.25 -20.28
C VAL A 1247 -14.74 0.82 -20.98
N VAL A 1248 -14.34 2.04 -20.61
CA VAL A 1248 -13.03 2.60 -20.96
C VAL A 1248 -12.27 2.77 -19.65
N ASP A 1249 -11.26 1.94 -19.40
CA ASP A 1249 -10.52 1.91 -18.14
C ASP A 1249 -9.62 3.13 -17.94
N GLY A 1250 -9.27 3.82 -19.02
CA GLY A 1250 -8.43 5.02 -18.98
C GLY A 1250 -7.88 5.38 -20.35
N PHE A 1251 -7.34 6.59 -20.46
CA PHE A 1251 -6.67 7.04 -21.68
C PHE A 1251 -5.50 7.99 -21.39
N ARG A 1252 -4.57 8.05 -22.33
CA ARG A 1252 -3.38 8.90 -22.30
C ARG A 1252 -3.27 9.65 -23.63
N ILE A 1253 -3.04 10.95 -23.57
CA ILE A 1253 -2.67 11.73 -24.77
C ILE A 1253 -1.20 12.10 -24.67
N THR A 1254 -0.49 11.96 -25.78
CA THR A 1254 0.91 12.30 -25.91
C THR A 1254 1.08 13.41 -26.95
N GLY A 1255 1.93 14.40 -26.67
CA GLY A 1255 2.34 15.38 -27.67
C GLY A 1255 3.73 15.97 -27.47
N GLU A 1256 4.27 16.54 -28.52
CA GLU A 1256 5.61 17.14 -28.55
C GLU A 1256 5.51 18.66 -28.45
N PRO A 1257 6.23 19.33 -27.53
CA PRO A 1257 6.27 20.79 -27.46
C PRO A 1257 6.66 21.38 -28.82
N ALA A 1258 5.93 22.42 -29.25
CA ALA A 1258 6.31 23.16 -30.44
C ALA A 1258 7.68 23.81 -30.20
N LYS A 1259 8.65 23.61 -31.09
CA LYS A 1259 9.88 24.42 -31.06
C LYS A 1259 9.48 25.86 -31.34
N GLU A 1260 9.42 26.69 -30.30
CA GLU A 1260 9.40 28.13 -30.47
C GLU A 1260 10.66 28.49 -31.25
N THR A 1261 10.49 28.87 -32.52
CA THR A 1261 11.57 29.55 -33.22
C THR A 1261 11.63 30.92 -32.58
N PRO A 1262 12.74 31.33 -31.94
CA PRO A 1262 12.83 32.65 -31.34
C PRO A 1262 12.47 33.67 -32.42
N GLY A 1263 11.36 34.39 -32.20
CA GLY A 1263 10.91 35.43 -33.11
C GLY A 1263 12.02 36.45 -33.30
N LYS A 1264 12.28 36.79 -34.56
CA LYS A 1264 13.14 37.91 -34.96
C LYS A 1264 12.71 39.23 -34.37
#